data_AF-A0A222F313-F1
#
_entry.id   AF-A0A222F313-F1
#
_cell.length_a   1.000
_cell.length_b   1.000
_cell.length_c   1.000
_cell.angle_alpha   90.00
_cell.angle_beta   90.00
_cell.angle_gamma   90.00
#
_symmetry.space_group_name_H-M   'P 1'
#
loop_
_entity.id
_entity.type
_entity.pdbx_description
1 polymer ?
#
loop_
_entity_poly.entity_id
_entity_poly.type
_entity_poly.pdbx_seq_one_letter_code
_entity_poly.pdbx_strand_id
1 'polypeptide(L)'
;MVMDFLAPSEPDVKKATRAPWKILIVDDDPDVHEVTKIAVAGCMFENRAFELLHALSAQEAREVLEKQQDIAVALVDVVMESDTAGLSLVSWIRSELKNNFTRLILRTGQPGYAPQTDVIMKFDIDGYTEKAELSRTKLITAIITALRGYKLVMSLETNRKKLQLLNEHFAAIVEKNALSEFASAVLQHLNDLVGQPVDCLLCGLEALPDYGVADKSSIRVLAATGSFEDKVDLPVDVISDDVIRGCVSKCIETQVSCSTPSGMALPLVTRNGMAGALYLSMSEEQLEELVGSEVVKLFVSNVALGYEKTGLLEHIRNLAYVDRVTGLSTFSGFIETFQRNAANNTPLLVVHSDIQRFRVIVDGIGDEKAGAVLKRTGHRLSQTFPDALTIARKEKDEFLILLKGGDANKIQDVVARVEEAFQEPITLDDNQITLRMRLGFASEDTDSQNAEQLVRFASIALNDVRQKGLTNHAVFHPLMQEAAFERLRLASLLTSASNQTEFSLHYQPIMLAKDESIASFEALMRFRTPSGNFLNTARMIEAAEASGLITEIGAWMFKNAFAEFSQMSGLDESVRLNVNLSPRQVQTNRIYKDIEDAVNAAELPMDRLVFEVTEGLFLSNDQVTLALLTWLRNKGAKVVIDDFGTGYSSFSYLRKLPVDGIKIDRSFIMNMDQDGDALAVVKSIIAVAQALDLSITAEGVETVAQRQIMQELHCDYLQGYLYSKPLNADDLRSFVTMAVEPGVKFG
;
A
#
# COMPACT_ATOMS: atom_id res chain seq x y z
N MET A 1 -1.47 61.18 -79.21
CA MET A 1 -2.12 59.87 -79.03
C MET A 1 -1.34 59.15 -77.94
N VAL A 2 -1.79 59.15 -76.67
CA VAL A 2 -2.89 58.33 -76.09
C VAL A 2 -2.34 56.90 -75.83
N MET A 3 -1.98 56.59 -74.56
CA MET A 3 -2.70 55.74 -73.58
C MET A 3 -2.63 54.24 -73.94
N ASP A 4 -2.51 53.24 -73.06
CA ASP A 4 -2.31 53.04 -71.62
C ASP A 4 -2.40 51.50 -71.40
N PHE A 5 -2.31 51.01 -70.15
CA PHE A 5 -2.67 49.67 -69.64
C PHE A 5 -1.58 48.58 -69.54
N LEU A 6 -0.90 48.51 -68.38
CA LEU A 6 -1.24 47.61 -67.25
C LEU A 6 -0.10 47.58 -66.21
N ALA A 7 -0.34 48.19 -65.05
CA ALA A 7 0.52 48.11 -63.87
C ALA A 7 0.35 46.77 -63.14
N PRO A 8 1.41 46.18 -62.56
CA PRO A 8 1.26 45.31 -61.40
C PRO A 8 1.03 46.19 -60.17
N SER A 9 -0.09 45.97 -59.49
CA SER A 9 -0.40 46.53 -58.18
C SER A 9 0.70 46.16 -57.18
N GLU A 10 1.47 47.14 -56.74
CA GLU A 10 2.24 47.02 -55.50
C GLU A 10 1.26 46.77 -54.34
N PRO A 11 1.54 45.81 -53.45
CA PRO A 11 0.71 45.60 -52.28
C PRO A 11 0.77 46.85 -51.42
N ASP A 12 -0.40 47.44 -51.19
CA ASP A 12 -0.63 48.58 -50.32
C ASP A 12 -0.37 48.14 -48.86
N VAL A 13 0.91 48.09 -48.48
CA VAL A 13 1.32 47.92 -47.08
C VAL A 13 0.92 49.21 -46.38
N LYS A 14 -0.28 49.22 -45.80
CA LYS A 14 -0.66 50.19 -44.76
C LYS A 14 0.42 50.15 -43.69
N LYS A 15 1.39 51.08 -43.77
CA LYS A 15 2.36 51.32 -42.69
C LYS A 15 1.56 51.68 -41.46
N ALA A 16 1.38 50.72 -40.56
CA ALA A 16 0.78 50.97 -39.26
C ALA A 16 1.56 52.11 -38.59
N THR A 17 0.91 53.26 -38.42
CA THR A 17 1.46 54.42 -37.72
C THR A 17 1.69 54.01 -36.26
N ARG A 18 2.93 53.62 -35.94
CA ARG A 18 3.36 53.33 -34.57
C ARG A 18 3.10 54.57 -33.71
N ALA A 19 2.65 54.38 -32.46
CA ALA A 19 2.38 55.46 -31.51
C ALA A 19 3.54 56.44 -31.43
N PRO A 20 3.34 57.76 -31.26
CA PRO A 20 4.45 58.72 -31.21
C PRO A 20 5.39 58.46 -30.02
N TRP A 21 6.62 58.98 -30.09
CA TRP A 21 7.52 59.01 -28.95
C TRP A 21 7.18 60.21 -28.06
N LYS A 22 6.81 59.96 -26.81
CA LYS A 22 6.49 61.02 -25.87
C LYS A 22 7.75 61.60 -25.24
N ILE A 23 7.90 62.91 -25.37
CA ILE A 23 9.03 63.67 -24.83
C ILE A 23 8.47 64.74 -23.91
N LEU A 24 8.81 64.68 -22.64
CA LEU A 24 8.42 65.68 -21.65
C LEU A 24 9.43 66.83 -21.64
N ILE A 25 8.93 68.06 -21.66
CA ILE A 25 9.72 69.27 -21.49
C ILE A 25 9.29 69.91 -20.17
N VAL A 26 10.25 70.10 -19.27
CA VAL A 26 10.05 70.73 -17.95
C VAL A 26 10.95 71.95 -17.87
N ASP A 27 10.36 73.13 -17.98
CA ASP A 27 11.06 74.42 -17.98
C ASP A 27 10.05 75.49 -17.50
N ASP A 28 10.46 76.47 -16.71
CA ASP A 28 9.58 77.53 -16.24
C ASP A 28 9.40 78.66 -17.27
N ASP A 29 10.23 78.67 -18.32
CA ASP A 29 10.18 79.63 -19.42
C ASP A 29 9.29 79.14 -20.59
N PRO A 30 8.12 79.78 -20.85
CA PRO A 30 7.25 79.43 -21.97
C PRO A 30 7.93 79.50 -23.34
N ASP A 31 8.92 80.39 -23.51
CA ASP A 31 9.62 80.54 -24.79
C ASP A 31 10.46 79.30 -25.12
N VAL A 32 11.00 78.63 -24.09
CA VAL A 32 11.77 77.39 -24.27
C VAL A 32 10.90 76.27 -24.85
N HIS A 33 9.63 76.20 -24.43
CA HIS A 33 8.70 75.20 -24.94
C HIS A 33 8.41 75.40 -26.44
N GLU A 34 8.14 76.64 -26.86
CA GLU A 34 7.88 76.95 -28.28
C GLU A 34 9.14 76.81 -29.13
N VAL A 35 10.32 77.22 -28.64
CA VAL A 35 11.60 77.01 -29.34
C VAL A 35 11.90 75.52 -29.52
N THR A 36 11.70 74.71 -28.48
CA THR A 36 11.93 73.26 -28.53
C THR A 36 10.96 72.60 -29.52
N LYS A 37 9.69 73.03 -29.52
CA LYS A 37 8.65 72.57 -30.46
C LYS A 37 8.99 72.90 -31.90
N ILE A 38 9.47 74.10 -32.20
CA ILE A 38 9.93 74.49 -33.54
C ILE A 38 11.19 73.69 -33.93
N ALA A 39 12.12 73.49 -33.00
CA ALA A 39 13.38 72.81 -33.28
C ALA A 39 13.17 71.35 -33.69
N VAL A 40 12.24 70.63 -33.05
CA VAL A 40 11.95 69.22 -33.33
C VAL A 40 10.80 69.01 -34.31
N ALA A 41 10.14 70.09 -34.79
CA ALA A 41 9.08 70.01 -35.77
C ALA A 41 9.54 69.26 -37.04
N GLY A 42 8.73 68.29 -37.48
CA GLY A 42 9.01 67.45 -38.65
C GLY A 42 10.08 66.37 -38.45
N CYS A 43 10.64 66.22 -37.24
CA CYS A 43 11.57 65.13 -36.94
C CYS A 43 10.82 63.82 -36.68
N MET A 44 11.38 62.72 -37.19
CA MET A 44 10.88 61.36 -36.92
C MET A 44 12.04 60.43 -36.61
N PHE A 45 11.80 59.45 -35.72
CA PHE A 45 12.74 58.38 -35.43
C PHE A 45 12.04 57.03 -35.57
N GLU A 46 12.56 56.14 -36.44
CA GLU A 46 11.96 54.84 -36.77
C GLU A 46 10.48 54.92 -37.21
N ASN A 47 10.15 55.91 -38.07
CA ASN A 47 8.78 56.18 -38.54
C ASN A 47 7.76 56.53 -37.44
N ARG A 48 8.24 56.97 -36.26
CA ARG A 48 7.42 57.51 -35.17
C ARG A 48 7.68 59.02 -35.05
N ALA A 49 6.61 59.81 -35.00
CA ALA A 49 6.69 61.25 -34.72
C ALA A 49 6.98 61.49 -33.22
N PHE A 50 7.42 62.69 -32.88
CA PHE A 50 7.60 63.11 -31.50
C PHE A 50 6.32 63.81 -31.00
N GLU A 51 5.80 63.37 -29.86
CA GLU A 51 4.72 64.01 -29.12
C GLU A 51 5.35 64.74 -27.93
N LEU A 52 5.18 66.07 -27.89
CA LEU A 52 5.75 66.89 -26.82
C LEU A 52 4.72 67.10 -25.72
N LEU A 53 5.12 66.78 -24.49
CA LEU A 53 4.39 67.08 -23.28
C LEU A 53 5.09 68.25 -22.58
N HIS A 54 4.33 69.12 -21.95
CA HIS A 54 4.83 70.39 -21.41
C HIS A 54 4.45 70.49 -19.93
N ALA A 55 5.39 70.91 -19.10
CA ALA A 55 5.20 71.25 -17.70
C ALA A 55 6.00 72.52 -17.38
N LEU A 56 5.32 73.52 -16.82
CA LEU A 56 5.91 74.82 -16.46
C LEU A 56 6.48 74.85 -15.04
N SER A 57 6.31 73.75 -14.30
CA SER A 57 6.75 73.62 -12.91
C SER A 57 7.19 72.18 -12.62
N ALA A 58 8.03 72.01 -11.60
CA ALA A 58 8.38 70.69 -11.10
C ALA A 58 7.13 69.93 -10.60
N GLN A 59 6.13 70.63 -10.07
CA GLN A 59 4.87 70.02 -9.62
C GLN A 59 4.01 69.52 -10.80
N GLU A 60 3.84 70.32 -11.85
CA GLU A 60 3.15 69.89 -13.07
C GLU A 60 3.85 68.69 -13.73
N ALA A 61 5.18 68.68 -13.73
CA ALA A 61 5.94 67.56 -14.28
C ALA A 61 5.67 66.25 -13.53
N ARG A 62 5.51 66.31 -12.20
CA ARG A 62 5.12 65.14 -11.39
C ARG A 62 3.75 64.62 -11.81
N GLU A 63 2.76 65.50 -11.97
CA GLU A 63 1.41 65.10 -12.39
C GLU A 63 1.41 64.44 -13.78
N VAL A 64 2.21 64.96 -14.72
CA VAL A 64 2.31 64.39 -16.07
C VAL A 64 2.98 63.02 -16.04
N LEU A 65 4.05 62.86 -15.25
CA LEU A 65 4.76 61.58 -15.09
C LEU A 65 3.96 60.52 -14.31
N GLU A 66 3.07 60.93 -13.41
CA GLU A 66 2.13 60.02 -12.73
C GLU A 66 1.02 59.54 -13.67
N LYS A 67 0.50 60.45 -14.52
CA LYS A 67 -0.56 60.13 -15.49
C LYS A 67 -0.04 59.34 -16.70
N GLN A 68 1.22 59.52 -17.10
CA GLN A 68 1.78 58.92 -18.30
C GLN A 68 3.14 58.24 -18.02
N GLN A 69 3.13 56.91 -17.95
CA GLN A 69 4.33 56.11 -17.66
C GLN A 69 5.18 55.78 -18.89
N ASP A 70 4.68 56.05 -20.10
CA ASP A 70 5.33 55.76 -21.39
C ASP A 70 6.15 56.93 -21.96
N ILE A 71 6.51 57.90 -21.11
CA ILE A 71 7.38 59.02 -21.47
C ILE A 71 8.79 58.49 -21.70
N ALA A 72 9.29 58.63 -22.93
CA ALA A 72 10.56 58.04 -23.33
C ALA A 72 11.76 58.90 -22.90
N VAL A 73 11.62 60.22 -23.05
CA VAL A 73 12.66 61.21 -22.72
C VAL A 73 12.04 62.37 -21.94
N ALA A 74 12.71 62.85 -20.90
CA ALA A 74 12.37 64.10 -20.25
C ALA A 74 13.55 65.09 -20.34
N LEU A 75 13.29 66.25 -20.93
CA LEU A 75 14.18 67.41 -20.92
C LEU A 75 13.83 68.23 -19.69
N VAL A 76 14.73 68.32 -18.71
CA VAL A 76 14.46 68.96 -17.42
C VAL A 76 15.42 70.11 -17.20
N ASP A 77 14.90 71.31 -16.97
CA ASP A 77 15.72 72.44 -16.56
C ASP A 77 16.14 72.32 -15.09
N VAL A 78 17.41 72.59 -14.79
CA VAL A 78 17.98 72.43 -13.45
C VAL A 78 17.49 73.52 -12.50
N VAL A 79 17.37 74.75 -12.99
CA VAL A 79 16.99 75.94 -12.23
C VAL A 79 15.63 76.41 -12.73
N MET A 80 14.59 76.30 -11.91
CA MET A 80 13.22 76.72 -12.23
C MET A 80 12.67 77.56 -11.07
N GLU A 81 11.66 77.07 -10.34
CA GLU A 81 11.11 77.78 -9.18
C GLU A 81 12.11 77.90 -8.02
N SER A 82 13.15 77.08 -8.04
CA SER A 82 14.33 77.19 -7.19
C SER A 82 15.58 76.68 -7.94
N ASP A 83 16.75 77.07 -7.44
CA ASP A 83 18.07 76.66 -7.95
C ASP A 83 18.30 75.13 -7.99
N THR A 84 17.41 74.33 -7.38
CA THR A 84 17.52 72.87 -7.30
C THR A 84 16.23 72.12 -7.66
N ALA A 85 15.23 72.82 -8.19
CA ALA A 85 13.92 72.25 -8.50
C ALA A 85 14.03 71.07 -9.48
N GLY A 86 14.82 71.21 -10.55
CA GLY A 86 15.03 70.16 -11.55
C GLY A 86 15.76 68.93 -11.00
N LEU A 87 16.78 69.14 -10.16
CA LEU A 87 17.51 68.04 -9.52
C LEU A 87 16.63 67.29 -8.50
N SER A 88 15.79 68.02 -7.76
CA SER A 88 14.81 67.45 -6.84
C SER A 88 13.76 66.63 -7.60
N LEU A 89 13.34 67.08 -8.78
CA LEU A 89 12.45 66.33 -9.67
C LEU A 89 13.12 65.05 -10.18
N VAL A 90 14.38 65.09 -10.65
CA VAL A 90 15.12 63.90 -11.09
C VAL A 90 15.28 62.89 -9.95
N SER A 91 15.64 63.37 -8.75
CA SER A 91 15.74 62.53 -7.55
C SER A 91 14.40 61.85 -7.24
N TRP A 92 13.29 62.59 -7.37
CA TRP A 92 11.94 62.08 -7.16
C TRP A 92 11.56 61.02 -8.22
N ILE A 93 11.86 61.24 -9.50
CA ILE A 93 11.59 60.30 -10.60
C ILE A 93 12.27 58.94 -10.34
N ARG A 94 13.53 58.95 -9.89
CA ARG A 94 14.30 57.73 -9.65
C ARG A 94 14.00 57.08 -8.30
N SER A 95 13.78 57.86 -7.25
CA SER A 95 13.66 57.34 -5.88
C SER A 95 12.22 57.05 -5.48
N GLU A 96 11.30 57.97 -5.74
CA GLU A 96 9.91 57.90 -5.29
C GLU A 96 9.01 57.28 -6.38
N LEU A 97 9.04 57.82 -7.60
CA LEU A 97 8.29 57.26 -8.74
C LEU A 97 8.89 55.94 -9.23
N LYS A 98 10.16 55.66 -8.86
CA LYS A 98 10.93 54.46 -9.26
C LYS A 98 10.95 54.19 -10.76
N ASN A 99 10.84 55.24 -11.57
CA ASN A 99 10.91 55.12 -13.02
C ASN A 99 12.38 55.15 -13.46
N ASN A 100 12.94 53.99 -13.76
CA ASN A 100 14.31 53.83 -14.28
C ASN A 100 14.35 53.74 -15.82
N PHE A 101 13.21 53.89 -16.47
CA PHE A 101 13.06 53.67 -17.91
C PHE A 101 13.24 54.98 -18.67
N THR A 102 12.51 56.03 -18.25
CA THR A 102 12.56 57.36 -18.87
C THR A 102 13.96 57.94 -18.83
N ARG A 103 14.42 58.42 -19.97
CA ARG A 103 15.76 58.97 -20.16
C ARG A 103 15.76 60.45 -19.81
N LEU A 104 16.70 60.89 -18.98
CA LEU A 104 16.71 62.24 -18.41
C LEU A 104 17.83 63.06 -19.02
N ILE A 105 17.48 64.19 -19.65
CA ILE A 105 18.44 65.14 -20.18
C ILE A 105 18.27 66.45 -19.41
N LEU A 106 19.31 66.84 -18.69
CA LEU A 106 19.33 68.08 -17.93
C LEU A 106 19.77 69.27 -18.80
N ARG A 107 19.09 70.41 -18.60
CA ARG A 107 19.42 71.70 -19.21
C ARG A 107 19.66 72.74 -18.12
N THR A 108 20.47 73.76 -18.40
CA THR A 108 20.54 74.96 -17.52
C THR A 108 20.92 76.20 -18.30
N GLY A 109 20.40 77.36 -17.89
CA GLY A 109 20.82 78.68 -18.39
C GLY A 109 22.04 79.28 -17.67
N GLN A 110 22.52 78.66 -16.59
CA GLN A 110 23.59 79.21 -15.74
C GLN A 110 24.82 78.27 -15.72
N PRO A 111 25.97 78.66 -16.33
CA PRO A 111 27.16 77.80 -16.46
C PRO A 111 27.79 77.33 -15.14
N GLY A 112 27.47 77.99 -14.01
CA GLY A 112 28.05 77.72 -12.69
C GLY A 112 27.37 76.62 -11.88
N TYR A 113 26.22 76.10 -12.32
CA TYR A 113 25.39 75.12 -11.59
C TYR A 113 25.45 73.71 -12.22
N ALA A 114 26.63 73.30 -12.70
CA ALA A 114 26.84 71.93 -13.15
C ALA A 114 26.68 70.94 -11.98
N PRO A 115 25.83 69.90 -12.09
CA PRO A 115 25.71 68.90 -11.04
C PRO A 115 27.05 68.18 -10.85
N GLN A 116 27.41 67.88 -9.61
CA GLN A 116 28.59 67.07 -9.31
C GLN A 116 28.50 65.73 -10.05
N THR A 117 29.64 65.21 -10.53
CA THR A 117 29.70 63.93 -11.28
C THR A 117 28.98 62.79 -10.54
N ASP A 118 29.04 62.81 -9.20
CA ASP A 118 28.37 61.83 -8.34
C ASP A 118 26.84 61.89 -8.46
N VAL A 119 26.25 63.05 -8.72
CA VAL A 119 24.80 63.24 -8.90
C VAL A 119 24.36 62.69 -10.26
N ILE A 120 25.16 62.89 -11.31
CA ILE A 120 24.92 62.35 -12.65
C ILE A 120 24.93 60.82 -12.62
N MET A 121 25.92 60.22 -11.95
CA MET A 121 26.01 58.77 -11.80
C MET A 121 24.91 58.20 -10.88
N LYS A 122 24.60 58.89 -9.78
CA LYS A 122 23.61 58.42 -8.78
C LYS A 122 22.20 58.35 -9.33
N PHE A 123 21.83 59.23 -10.27
CA PHE A 123 20.46 59.31 -10.79
C PHE A 123 20.32 58.90 -12.26
N ASP A 124 21.36 58.32 -12.86
CA ASP A 124 21.38 57.82 -14.25
C ASP A 124 20.86 58.88 -15.25
N ILE A 125 21.56 60.03 -15.26
CA ILE A 125 21.25 61.16 -16.16
C ILE A 125 21.97 60.94 -17.50
N ASP A 126 21.21 60.85 -18.59
CA ASP A 126 21.70 60.49 -19.93
C ASP A 126 22.42 61.64 -20.66
N GLY A 127 22.24 62.90 -20.20
CA GLY A 127 22.95 64.05 -20.75
C GLY A 127 22.75 65.35 -19.95
N TYR A 128 23.73 66.26 -20.04
CA TYR A 128 23.68 67.61 -19.47
C TYR A 128 24.16 68.62 -20.51
N THR A 129 23.45 69.73 -20.72
CA THR A 129 23.84 70.74 -21.71
C THR A 129 23.37 72.15 -21.34
N GLU A 130 24.20 73.16 -21.58
CA GLU A 130 23.80 74.56 -21.38
C GLU A 130 22.77 75.03 -22.42
N LYS A 131 21.78 75.83 -22.01
CA LYS A 131 20.73 76.39 -22.89
C LYS A 131 21.33 77.20 -24.04
N ALA A 132 22.48 77.86 -23.81
CA ALA A 132 23.19 78.66 -24.82
C ALA A 132 23.95 77.83 -25.88
N GLU A 133 24.29 76.57 -25.59
CA GLU A 133 25.08 75.70 -26.47
C GLU A 133 24.24 74.74 -27.32
N LEU A 134 22.93 74.72 -27.11
CA LEU A 134 21.97 73.82 -27.76
C LEU A 134 21.57 74.34 -29.14
N SER A 135 22.41 74.06 -30.15
CA SER A 135 21.98 74.15 -31.54
C SER A 135 20.90 73.12 -31.85
N ARG A 136 20.03 73.38 -32.84
CA ARG A 136 18.99 72.44 -33.30
C ARG A 136 19.53 71.02 -33.52
N THR A 137 20.72 70.91 -34.11
CA THR A 137 21.38 69.62 -34.38
C THR A 137 21.80 68.89 -33.10
N LYS A 138 22.33 69.60 -32.10
CA LYS A 138 22.74 69.01 -30.82
C LYS A 138 21.55 68.50 -30.02
N LEU A 139 20.46 69.28 -29.97
CA LEU A 139 19.21 68.89 -29.30
C LEU A 139 18.61 67.61 -29.89
N ILE A 140 18.50 67.54 -31.22
CA ILE A 140 17.97 66.36 -31.93
C ILE A 140 18.87 65.14 -31.67
N THR A 141 20.20 65.31 -31.68
CA THR A 141 21.16 64.22 -31.44
C THR A 141 21.05 63.66 -30.02
N ALA A 142 20.89 64.53 -29.02
CA ALA A 142 20.68 64.13 -27.63
C ALA A 142 19.38 63.35 -27.44
N ILE A 143 18.27 63.83 -28.03
CA ILE A 143 16.97 63.16 -27.98
C ILE A 143 17.04 61.79 -28.67
N ILE A 144 17.64 61.68 -29.86
CA ILE A 144 17.76 60.39 -30.57
C ILE A 144 18.62 59.39 -29.77
N THR A 145 19.71 59.86 -29.15
CA THR A 145 20.58 59.01 -28.32
C THR A 145 19.82 58.49 -27.10
N ALA A 146 19.06 59.35 -26.42
CA ALA A 146 18.19 58.97 -25.32
C ALA A 146 17.11 57.97 -25.78
N LEU A 147 16.42 58.22 -26.91
CA LEU A 147 15.42 57.28 -27.45
C LEU A 147 15.99 55.89 -27.74
N ARG A 148 17.23 55.80 -28.23
CA ARG A 148 17.93 54.51 -28.40
C ARG A 148 18.16 53.80 -27.06
N GLY A 149 18.60 54.54 -26.05
CA GLY A 149 18.76 54.04 -24.68
C GLY A 149 17.44 53.53 -24.08
N TYR A 150 16.36 54.31 -24.21
CA TYR A 150 15.02 53.92 -23.77
C TYR A 150 14.57 52.60 -24.41
N LYS A 151 14.72 52.46 -25.73
CA LYS A 151 14.35 51.24 -26.46
C LYS A 151 15.11 50.01 -25.95
N LEU A 152 16.41 50.14 -25.72
CA LEU A 152 17.23 49.04 -25.22
C LEU A 152 16.76 48.56 -23.84
N VAL A 153 16.54 49.50 -22.92
CA VAL A 153 16.11 49.16 -21.56
C VAL A 153 14.69 48.58 -21.55
N MET A 154 13.78 49.11 -22.37
CA MET A 154 12.44 48.53 -22.52
C MET A 154 12.47 47.12 -23.11
N SER A 155 13.36 46.84 -24.07
CA SER A 155 13.54 45.50 -24.61
C SER A 155 14.04 44.52 -23.56
N LEU A 156 15.03 44.93 -22.75
CA LEU A 156 15.56 44.12 -21.65
C LEU A 156 14.50 43.84 -20.59
N GLU A 157 13.71 44.85 -20.21
CA GLU A 157 12.63 44.71 -19.25
C GLU A 157 11.52 43.79 -19.77
N THR A 158 11.17 43.89 -21.05
CA THR A 158 10.20 42.99 -21.69
C THR A 158 10.68 41.55 -21.65
N ASN A 159 11.95 41.30 -21.98
CA ASN A 159 12.54 39.96 -21.89
C ASN A 159 12.60 39.46 -20.45
N ARG A 160 12.96 40.32 -19.49
CA ARG A 160 12.96 39.99 -18.06
C ARG A 160 11.56 39.57 -17.59
N LYS A 161 10.51 40.31 -17.95
CA LYS A 161 9.11 39.99 -17.62
C LYS A 161 8.68 38.66 -18.24
N LYS A 162 9.02 38.40 -19.50
CA LYS A 162 8.76 37.12 -20.17
C LYS A 162 9.43 35.95 -19.44
N LEU A 163 10.68 36.10 -19.02
CA LEU A 163 11.40 35.08 -18.24
C LEU A 163 10.78 34.87 -16.85
N GLN A 164 10.32 35.95 -16.20
CA GLN A 164 9.65 35.87 -14.90
C GLN A 164 8.32 35.13 -14.99
N LEU A 165 7.50 35.43 -16.01
CA LEU A 165 6.25 34.73 -16.28
C LEU A 165 6.47 33.23 -16.56
N LEU A 166 7.49 32.91 -17.35
CA LEU A 166 7.87 31.53 -17.63
C LEU A 166 8.23 30.78 -16.33
N ASN A 167 8.97 31.41 -15.42
CA ASN A 167 9.32 30.82 -14.14
C ASN A 167 8.10 30.58 -13.23
N GLU A 168 7.14 31.50 -13.21
CA GLU A 168 5.88 31.37 -12.48
C GLU A 168 5.03 30.21 -13.02
N HIS A 169 4.91 30.09 -14.35
CA HIS A 169 4.22 28.96 -14.99
C HIS A 169 4.90 27.62 -14.66
N PHE A 170 6.23 27.57 -14.62
CA PHE A 170 6.94 26.34 -14.26
C PHE A 170 6.74 25.90 -12.82
N ALA A 171 6.70 26.84 -11.87
CA ALA A 171 6.42 26.53 -10.48
C ALA A 171 5.06 25.81 -10.34
N ALA A 172 4.03 26.31 -11.03
CA ALA A 172 2.68 25.71 -11.01
C ALA A 172 2.64 24.32 -11.66
N ILE A 173 3.39 24.09 -12.73
CA ILE A 173 3.48 22.78 -13.41
C ILE A 173 4.18 21.74 -12.51
N VAL A 174 5.27 22.11 -11.84
CA VAL A 174 6.11 21.20 -11.05
C VAL A 174 5.44 20.74 -9.74
N GLU A 175 4.44 21.46 -9.25
CA GLU A 175 3.63 21.06 -8.08
C GLU A 175 2.73 19.85 -8.35
N LYS A 176 2.48 19.50 -9.61
CA LYS A 176 1.65 18.34 -9.96
C LYS A 176 2.37 17.03 -9.68
N ASN A 177 1.63 16.06 -9.12
CA ASN A 177 2.16 14.75 -8.70
C ASN A 177 1.67 13.58 -9.56
N ALA A 178 0.72 13.82 -10.47
CA ALA A 178 0.21 12.84 -11.42
C ALA A 178 0.57 13.25 -12.86
N LEU A 179 0.94 12.27 -13.70
CA LEU A 179 1.34 12.50 -15.09
C LEU A 179 0.25 13.20 -15.92
N SER A 180 -1.02 12.85 -15.72
CA SER A 180 -2.17 13.44 -16.44
C SER A 180 -2.42 14.90 -16.05
N GLU A 181 -2.35 15.23 -14.76
CA GLU A 181 -2.48 16.60 -14.26
C GLU A 181 -1.32 17.48 -14.71
N PHE A 182 -0.10 16.93 -14.67
CA PHE A 182 1.10 17.58 -15.18
C PHE A 182 0.96 17.87 -16.68
N ALA A 183 0.59 16.85 -17.48
CA ALA A 183 0.43 16.98 -18.92
C ALA A 183 -0.60 18.05 -19.31
N SER A 184 -1.75 18.06 -18.63
CA SER A 184 -2.80 19.07 -18.85
C SER A 184 -2.32 20.48 -18.49
N ALA A 185 -1.62 20.64 -17.36
CA ALA A 185 -1.06 21.93 -16.95
C ALA A 185 -0.01 22.46 -17.93
N VAL A 186 0.84 21.57 -18.48
CA VAL A 186 1.82 21.93 -19.52
C VAL A 186 1.14 22.52 -20.74
N LEU A 187 0.08 21.89 -21.25
CA LEU A 187 -0.64 22.37 -22.43
C LEU A 187 -1.34 23.72 -22.16
N GLN A 188 -1.92 23.89 -20.97
CA GLN A 188 -2.56 25.14 -20.57
C GLN A 188 -1.55 26.30 -20.53
N HIS A 189 -0.45 26.13 -19.81
CA HIS A 189 0.57 27.18 -19.68
C HIS A 189 1.33 27.45 -20.98
N LEU A 190 1.39 26.48 -21.89
CA LEU A 190 1.90 26.69 -23.23
C LEU A 190 0.97 27.59 -24.06
N ASN A 191 -0.35 27.38 -24.00
CA ASN A 191 -1.32 28.26 -24.65
C ASN A 191 -1.24 29.69 -24.09
N ASP A 192 -1.08 29.84 -22.77
CA ASP A 192 -0.90 31.14 -22.13
C ASP A 192 0.40 31.83 -22.58
N LEU A 193 1.49 31.07 -22.74
CA LEU A 193 2.79 31.58 -23.19
C LEU A 193 2.74 32.05 -24.65
N VAL A 194 2.00 31.33 -25.50
CA VAL A 194 1.80 31.66 -26.91
C VAL A 194 0.82 32.82 -27.09
N GLY A 195 -0.12 33.01 -26.14
CA GLY A 195 -1.09 34.11 -26.13
C GLY A 195 -2.28 33.92 -27.09
N GLN A 196 -2.40 32.73 -27.70
CA GLN A 196 -3.52 32.31 -28.53
C GLN A 196 -3.73 30.79 -28.38
N PRO A 197 -4.96 30.27 -28.57
CA PRO A 197 -5.23 28.84 -28.46
C PRO A 197 -4.53 28.07 -29.59
N VAL A 198 -3.78 27.04 -29.22
CA VAL A 198 -3.09 26.13 -30.13
C VAL A 198 -3.53 24.69 -29.85
N ASP A 199 -3.72 23.93 -30.92
CA ASP A 199 -3.97 22.50 -30.86
C ASP A 199 -2.65 21.78 -30.56
N CYS A 200 -2.57 21.17 -29.38
CA CYS A 200 -1.34 20.59 -28.82
C CYS A 200 -1.60 19.17 -28.34
N LEU A 201 -0.56 18.35 -28.33
CA LEU A 201 -0.60 17.00 -27.76
C LEU A 201 0.71 16.69 -27.04
N LEU A 202 0.60 16.08 -25.86
CA LEU A 202 1.74 15.59 -25.10
C LEU A 202 1.71 14.06 -25.09
N CYS A 203 2.74 13.45 -25.66
CA CYS A 203 2.91 12.00 -25.71
C CYS A 203 4.08 11.57 -24.84
N GLY A 204 3.93 10.43 -24.16
CA GLY A 204 4.98 9.85 -23.34
C GLY A 204 4.63 8.45 -22.86
N LEU A 205 5.61 7.83 -22.21
CA LEU A 205 5.42 6.62 -21.40
C LEU A 205 4.58 6.94 -20.16
N GLU A 206 3.62 6.07 -19.88
CA GLU A 206 2.76 6.13 -18.69
C GLU A 206 3.49 5.62 -17.43
N ALA A 207 4.52 4.78 -17.59
CA ALA A 207 5.37 4.30 -16.50
C ALA A 207 6.80 4.04 -16.97
N LEU A 208 7.76 4.16 -16.05
CA LEU A 208 9.14 3.75 -16.27
C LEU A 208 9.20 2.24 -16.57
N PRO A 209 9.85 1.80 -17.67
CA PRO A 209 9.99 0.38 -17.97
C PRO A 209 10.88 -0.30 -16.92
N ASP A 210 10.35 -1.36 -16.29
CA ASP A 210 11.13 -2.22 -15.40
C ASP A 210 12.20 -2.94 -16.23
N TYR A 211 13.46 -2.53 -16.08
CA TYR A 211 14.65 -3.10 -16.74
C TYR A 211 14.57 -3.18 -18.27
N GLY A 212 14.83 -2.04 -18.92
CA GLY A 212 15.62 -2.00 -20.16
C GLY A 212 15.14 -2.83 -21.33
N VAL A 213 13.96 -2.53 -21.87
CA VAL A 213 13.68 -2.21 -23.29
C VAL A 213 12.32 -1.50 -23.28
N ALA A 214 12.28 -0.24 -23.71
CA ALA A 214 11.00 0.46 -23.91
C ALA A 214 10.31 -0.16 -25.13
N ASP A 215 9.20 -0.86 -24.91
CA ASP A 215 8.39 -1.39 -26.01
C ASP A 215 7.64 -0.24 -26.70
N LYS A 216 7.68 -0.17 -28.03
CA LYS A 216 7.14 0.96 -28.82
C LYS A 216 5.62 1.12 -28.65
N SER A 217 4.95 0.07 -28.18
CA SER A 217 3.52 -0.02 -27.88
C SER A 217 3.07 0.72 -26.61
N SER A 218 4.02 1.22 -25.80
CA SER A 218 3.75 1.79 -24.47
C SER A 218 3.63 3.33 -24.43
N ILE A 219 3.73 4.00 -25.57
CA ILE A 219 3.62 5.46 -25.67
C ILE A 219 2.15 5.83 -25.88
N ARG A 220 1.62 6.68 -25.00
CA ARG A 220 0.23 7.14 -25.00
C ARG A 220 0.15 8.65 -25.01
N VAL A 221 -1.01 9.18 -25.38
CA VAL A 221 -1.32 10.60 -25.28
C VAL A 221 -1.69 10.93 -23.83
N LEU A 222 -0.81 11.63 -23.12
CA LEU A 222 -0.99 11.99 -21.71
C LEU A 222 -1.97 13.15 -21.53
N ALA A 223 -1.95 14.11 -22.46
CA ALA A 223 -2.92 15.20 -22.56
C ALA A 223 -2.99 15.73 -23.99
N ALA A 224 -4.12 16.35 -24.33
CA ALA A 224 -4.36 16.94 -25.64
C ALA A 224 -5.31 18.15 -25.52
N THR A 225 -5.20 19.11 -26.44
CA THR A 225 -6.08 20.28 -26.55
C THR A 225 -6.62 20.45 -27.96
N GLY A 226 -7.81 21.04 -28.08
CA GLY A 226 -8.42 21.37 -29.36
C GLY A 226 -8.90 20.15 -30.12
N SER A 227 -8.49 20.00 -31.38
CA SER A 227 -8.92 18.88 -32.26
C SER A 227 -8.47 17.49 -31.81
N PHE A 228 -7.62 17.39 -30.78
CA PHE A 228 -7.07 16.12 -30.26
C PHE A 228 -7.65 15.69 -28.90
N GLU A 229 -8.62 16.42 -28.33
CA GLU A 229 -9.18 16.12 -26.99
C GLU A 229 -9.78 14.70 -26.89
N ASP A 230 -10.30 14.15 -27.99
CA ASP A 230 -10.84 12.79 -28.05
C ASP A 230 -9.76 11.70 -28.05
N LYS A 231 -8.47 12.06 -28.03
CA LYS A 231 -7.32 11.15 -28.11
C LYS A 231 -6.58 10.91 -26.79
N VAL A 232 -7.00 11.54 -25.68
CA VAL A 232 -6.37 11.36 -24.37
C VAL A 232 -6.45 9.89 -23.91
N ASP A 233 -5.37 9.38 -23.32
CA ASP A 233 -5.20 7.99 -22.86
C ASP A 233 -5.25 6.93 -23.99
N LEU A 234 -5.20 7.35 -25.26
CA LEU A 234 -5.06 6.43 -26.39
C LEU A 234 -3.59 6.25 -26.79
N PRO A 235 -3.21 5.07 -27.33
CA PRO A 235 -1.92 4.88 -27.96
C PRO A 235 -1.71 5.88 -29.11
N VAL A 236 -0.47 6.32 -29.31
CA VAL A 236 -0.12 7.27 -30.38
C VAL A 236 -0.50 6.75 -31.77
N ASP A 237 -0.59 5.42 -31.93
CA ASP A 237 -1.01 4.76 -33.17
C ASP A 237 -2.45 5.10 -33.60
N VAL A 238 -3.29 5.57 -32.68
CA VAL A 238 -4.70 5.89 -32.92
C VAL A 238 -4.89 7.30 -33.51
N ILE A 239 -3.83 8.10 -33.62
CA ILE A 239 -3.88 9.45 -34.21
C ILE A 239 -4.13 9.33 -35.73
N SER A 240 -5.27 9.81 -36.20
CA SER A 240 -5.77 9.66 -37.58
C SER A 240 -4.86 10.29 -38.65
N ASP A 241 -4.08 11.30 -38.30
CA ASP A 241 -3.19 12.01 -39.23
C ASP A 241 -1.80 11.35 -39.27
N ASP A 242 -1.48 10.72 -40.40
CA ASP A 242 -0.21 10.01 -40.61
C ASP A 242 1.02 10.96 -40.60
N VAL A 243 0.83 12.24 -40.93
CA VAL A 243 1.91 13.25 -40.91
C VAL A 243 2.27 13.60 -39.46
N ILE A 244 1.26 13.80 -38.61
CA ILE A 244 1.43 14.10 -37.19
C ILE A 244 2.02 12.88 -36.47
N ARG A 245 1.47 11.70 -36.72
CA ARG A 245 1.96 10.45 -36.13
C ARG A 245 3.42 10.20 -36.49
N GLY A 246 3.77 10.32 -37.78
CA GLY A 246 5.14 10.17 -38.25
C GLY A 246 6.09 11.19 -37.65
N CYS A 247 5.64 12.44 -37.46
CA CYS A 247 6.42 13.50 -36.83
C CYS A 247 6.70 13.21 -35.35
N VAL A 248 5.67 12.83 -34.58
CA VAL A 248 5.77 12.50 -33.15
C VAL A 248 6.65 11.27 -32.93
N SER A 249 6.40 10.17 -33.66
CA SER A 249 7.19 8.94 -33.55
C SER A 249 8.67 9.19 -33.90
N LYS A 250 8.94 9.93 -34.97
CA LYS A 250 10.32 10.28 -35.36
C LYS A 250 11.00 11.17 -34.33
N CYS A 251 10.27 12.10 -33.72
CA CYS A 251 10.79 12.98 -32.67
C CYS A 251 11.19 12.17 -31.42
N ILE A 252 10.35 11.23 -31.00
CA ILE A 252 10.63 10.34 -29.86
C ILE A 252 11.81 9.42 -30.16
N GLU A 253 11.91 8.86 -31.37
CA GLU A 253 13.02 7.95 -31.74
C GLU A 253 14.37 8.68 -31.87
N THR A 254 14.36 9.85 -32.49
CA THR A 254 15.60 10.60 -32.77
C THR A 254 16.01 11.53 -31.63
N GLN A 255 15.09 11.85 -30.71
CA GLN A 255 15.26 12.87 -29.66
C GLN A 255 15.61 14.26 -30.24
N VAL A 256 15.18 14.52 -31.48
CA VAL A 256 15.40 15.78 -32.21
C VAL A 256 14.05 16.36 -32.63
N SER A 257 13.94 17.69 -32.62
CA SER A 257 12.74 18.39 -33.08
C SER A 257 12.44 18.07 -34.55
N CYS A 258 11.17 17.80 -34.84
CA CYS A 258 10.69 17.52 -36.19
C CYS A 258 9.66 18.57 -36.59
N SER A 259 9.90 19.26 -37.71
CA SER A 259 9.00 20.31 -38.23
C SER A 259 8.26 19.79 -39.47
N THR A 260 6.97 20.09 -39.56
CA THR A 260 6.09 19.81 -40.70
C THR A 260 5.37 21.10 -41.11
N PRO A 261 4.79 21.19 -42.33
CA PRO A 261 4.08 22.39 -42.78
C PRO A 261 2.88 22.78 -41.89
N SER A 262 2.33 21.81 -41.16
CA SER A 262 1.13 21.95 -40.32
C SER A 262 1.42 21.93 -38.81
N GLY A 263 2.69 21.78 -38.39
CA GLY A 263 3.04 21.71 -36.97
C GLY A 263 4.46 21.23 -36.69
N MET A 264 4.86 21.25 -35.42
CA MET A 264 6.20 20.89 -34.95
C MET A 264 6.12 19.98 -33.72
N ALA A 265 6.97 18.95 -33.67
CA ALA A 265 7.19 18.11 -32.50
C ALA A 265 8.50 18.48 -31.80
N LEU A 266 8.43 18.66 -30.48
CA LEU A 266 9.53 19.01 -29.59
C LEU A 266 9.84 17.83 -28.67
N PRO A 267 11.10 17.36 -28.58
CA PRO A 267 11.44 16.16 -27.82
C PRO A 267 11.51 16.47 -26.32
N LEU A 268 10.94 15.58 -25.51
CA LEU A 268 11.17 15.53 -24.07
C LEU A 268 12.28 14.53 -23.78
N VAL A 269 13.51 15.04 -23.72
CA VAL A 269 14.71 14.24 -23.46
C VAL A 269 14.96 14.18 -21.95
N THR A 270 14.82 13.02 -21.34
CA THR A 270 15.12 12.82 -19.91
C THR A 270 16.42 12.04 -19.70
N ARG A 271 17.03 12.15 -18.52
CA ARG A 271 18.31 11.46 -18.23
C ARG A 271 18.13 9.97 -17.94
N ASN A 272 16.96 9.58 -17.47
CA ASN A 272 16.61 8.21 -17.10
C ASN A 272 16.05 7.37 -18.28
N GLY A 273 16.09 7.88 -19.51
CA GLY A 273 15.67 7.15 -20.70
C GLY A 273 14.16 7.16 -20.97
N MET A 274 13.39 8.00 -20.28
CA MET A 274 12.02 8.30 -20.69
C MET A 274 12.05 9.16 -21.94
N ALA A 275 11.21 8.81 -22.90
CA ALA A 275 11.09 9.51 -24.17
C ALA A 275 9.66 9.98 -24.34
N GLY A 276 9.49 11.28 -24.59
CA GLY A 276 8.21 11.89 -24.88
C GLY A 276 8.33 12.94 -25.97
N ALA A 277 7.19 13.43 -26.46
CA ALA A 277 7.14 14.51 -27.43
C ALA A 277 5.95 15.42 -27.15
N LEU A 278 6.20 16.73 -27.28
CA LEU A 278 5.19 17.78 -27.27
C LEU A 278 4.99 18.24 -28.71
N TYR A 279 3.82 18.01 -29.29
CA TYR A 279 3.51 18.50 -30.63
C TYR A 279 2.56 19.69 -30.58
N LEU A 280 2.81 20.64 -31.49
CA LEU A 280 2.08 21.89 -31.66
C LEU A 280 1.64 22.03 -33.11
N SER A 281 0.37 22.38 -33.33
CA SER A 281 -0.16 22.68 -34.67
C SER A 281 0.18 24.11 -35.13
N MET A 282 1.49 24.45 -35.08
CA MET A 282 2.04 25.75 -35.43
C MET A 282 3.39 25.59 -36.12
N SER A 283 3.72 26.48 -37.07
CA SER A 283 5.03 26.46 -37.72
C SER A 283 6.13 27.00 -36.81
N GLU A 284 7.37 26.56 -37.06
CA GLU A 284 8.55 26.97 -36.28
C GLU A 284 8.78 28.49 -36.33
N GLU A 285 8.61 29.12 -37.50
CA GLU A 285 8.73 30.57 -37.67
C GLU A 285 7.72 31.35 -36.81
N GLN A 286 6.47 30.90 -36.74
CA GLN A 286 5.43 31.55 -35.94
C GLN A 286 5.72 31.44 -34.44
N LEU A 287 6.21 30.28 -34.00
CA LEU A 287 6.55 30.05 -32.60
C LEU A 287 7.77 30.90 -32.17
N GLU A 288 8.78 31.02 -33.04
CA GLU A 288 9.93 31.87 -32.80
C GLU A 288 9.56 33.36 -32.74
N GLU A 289 8.63 33.83 -33.58
CA GLU A 289 8.19 35.23 -33.57
C GLU A 289 7.41 35.60 -32.30
N LEU A 290 6.52 34.71 -31.83
CA LEU A 290 5.65 34.97 -30.68
C LEU A 290 6.39 34.83 -29.35
N VAL A 291 7.13 33.73 -29.19
CA VAL A 291 7.68 33.31 -27.90
C VAL A 291 9.19 33.56 -27.82
N GLY A 292 9.91 33.35 -28.92
CA GLY A 292 11.37 33.42 -29.00
C GLY A 292 12.05 32.07 -28.76
N SER A 293 13.07 31.76 -29.55
CA SER A 293 13.71 30.44 -29.58
C SER A 293 14.37 30.03 -28.24
N GLU A 294 14.94 30.97 -27.48
CA GLU A 294 15.49 30.69 -26.15
C GLU A 294 14.41 30.33 -25.12
N VAL A 295 13.26 31.00 -25.19
CA VAL A 295 12.12 30.79 -24.26
C VAL A 295 11.49 29.43 -24.53
N VAL A 296 11.32 29.04 -25.80
CA VAL A 296 10.82 27.71 -26.20
C VAL A 296 11.76 26.60 -25.72
N LYS A 297 13.08 26.76 -25.92
CA LYS A 297 14.07 25.77 -25.46
C LYS A 297 14.05 25.59 -23.94
N LEU A 298 14.00 26.70 -23.20
CA LEU A 298 13.86 26.67 -21.74
C LEU A 298 12.55 26.00 -21.33
N PHE A 299 11.45 26.29 -22.03
CA PHE A 299 10.16 25.68 -21.75
C PHE A 299 10.20 24.16 -21.90
N VAL A 300 10.63 23.67 -23.07
CA VAL A 300 10.74 22.23 -23.35
C VAL A 300 11.67 21.53 -22.36
N SER A 301 12.82 22.15 -22.03
CA SER A 301 13.76 21.59 -21.06
C SER A 301 13.14 21.43 -19.67
N ASN A 302 12.37 22.41 -19.21
CA ASN A 302 11.72 22.34 -17.90
C ASN A 302 10.53 21.38 -17.90
N VAL A 303 9.77 21.28 -19.01
CA VAL A 303 8.74 20.26 -19.18
C VAL A 303 9.36 18.86 -19.13
N ALA A 304 10.50 18.63 -19.79
CA ALA A 304 11.20 17.35 -19.74
C ALA A 304 11.62 16.98 -18.31
N LEU A 305 12.11 17.94 -17.51
CA LEU A 305 12.43 17.74 -16.09
C LEU A 305 11.20 17.44 -15.23
N GLY A 306 10.10 18.15 -15.45
CA GLY A 306 8.84 17.92 -14.75
C GLY A 306 8.24 16.55 -15.09
N TYR A 307 8.32 16.14 -16.36
CA TYR A 307 7.94 14.82 -16.83
C TYR A 307 8.78 13.73 -16.16
N GLU A 308 10.10 13.89 -16.11
CA GLU A 308 11.01 12.99 -15.40
C GLU A 308 10.65 12.86 -13.91
N LYS A 309 10.47 13.98 -13.21
CA LYS A 309 10.10 14.00 -11.78
C LYS A 309 8.78 13.26 -11.54
N THR A 310 7.74 13.60 -12.30
CA THR A 310 6.39 13.06 -12.11
C THR A 310 6.34 11.57 -12.43
N GLY A 311 6.94 11.13 -13.54
CA GLY A 311 7.05 9.71 -13.87
C GLY A 311 7.82 8.92 -12.81
N LEU A 312 8.87 9.50 -12.22
CA LEU A 312 9.65 8.85 -11.16
C LEU A 312 8.89 8.79 -9.83
N LEU A 313 8.15 9.84 -9.47
CA LEU A 313 7.26 9.84 -8.30
C LEU A 313 6.15 8.78 -8.43
N GLU A 314 5.54 8.69 -9.61
CA GLU A 314 4.49 7.71 -9.89
C GLU A 314 5.04 6.28 -9.86
N HIS A 315 6.24 6.06 -10.40
CA HIS A 315 6.93 4.78 -10.27
C HIS A 315 7.25 4.43 -8.82
N ILE A 316 7.81 5.36 -8.03
CA ILE A 316 8.04 5.15 -6.58
C ILE A 316 6.73 4.83 -5.87
N ARG A 317 5.65 5.54 -6.20
CA ARG A 317 4.32 5.31 -5.63
C ARG A 317 3.82 3.90 -5.95
N ASN A 318 3.99 3.45 -7.18
CA ASN A 318 3.63 2.08 -7.60
C ASN A 318 4.49 1.04 -6.88
N LEU A 319 5.80 1.27 -6.71
CA LEU A 319 6.69 0.38 -5.96
C LEU A 319 6.33 0.30 -4.47
N ALA A 320 5.91 1.40 -3.87
CA ALA A 320 5.56 1.46 -2.45
C ALA A 320 4.18 0.85 -2.18
N TYR A 321 3.21 1.05 -3.07
CA TYR A 321 1.79 0.81 -2.80
C TYR A 321 1.15 -0.31 -3.62
N VAL A 322 1.83 -0.89 -4.62
CA VAL A 322 1.29 -1.99 -5.45
C VAL A 322 2.16 -3.25 -5.33
N ASP A 323 1.51 -4.38 -5.02
CA ASP A 323 2.16 -5.71 -4.99
C ASP A 323 2.38 -6.22 -6.43
N ARG A 324 3.63 -6.54 -6.77
CA ARG A 324 4.03 -6.93 -8.13
C ARG A 324 3.46 -8.28 -8.60
N VAL A 325 3.11 -9.18 -7.69
CA VAL A 325 2.61 -10.52 -8.04
C VAL A 325 1.14 -10.45 -8.42
N THR A 326 0.36 -9.73 -7.62
CA THR A 326 -1.11 -9.71 -7.70
C THR A 326 -1.66 -8.47 -8.38
N GLY A 327 -0.91 -7.36 -8.42
CA GLY A 327 -1.40 -6.05 -8.86
C GLY A 327 -2.33 -5.36 -7.85
N LEU A 328 -2.52 -5.95 -6.67
CA LEU A 328 -3.29 -5.38 -5.56
C LEU A 328 -2.46 -4.36 -4.78
N SER A 329 -3.08 -3.69 -3.80
CA SER A 329 -2.32 -2.82 -2.90
C SER A 329 -1.31 -3.61 -2.05
N THR A 330 -0.19 -2.99 -1.70
CA THR A 330 0.66 -3.47 -0.61
C THR A 330 0.01 -3.13 0.74
N PHE A 331 0.60 -3.64 1.82
CA PHE A 331 0.19 -3.21 3.17
C PHE A 331 0.26 -1.70 3.36
N SER A 332 1.28 -1.01 2.82
CA SER A 332 1.36 0.45 2.89
C SER A 332 0.18 1.13 2.16
N GLY A 333 -0.24 0.60 1.02
CA GLY A 333 -1.37 1.15 0.25
C GLY A 333 -2.72 0.92 0.96
N PHE A 334 -2.81 -0.19 1.67
CA PHE A 334 -3.92 -0.48 2.57
C PHE A 334 -4.04 0.57 3.68
N ILE A 335 -2.94 0.86 4.38
CA ILE A 335 -2.91 1.85 5.47
C ILE A 335 -3.29 3.24 4.97
N GLU A 336 -2.77 3.67 3.82
CA GLU A 336 -3.10 4.97 3.22
C GLU A 336 -4.61 5.09 2.93
N THR A 337 -5.19 4.03 2.33
CA THR A 337 -6.63 3.99 2.03
C THR A 337 -7.47 3.95 3.29
N PHE A 338 -7.05 3.20 4.32
CA PHE A 338 -7.70 3.18 5.62
C PHE A 338 -7.74 4.58 6.23
N GLN A 339 -6.58 5.24 6.36
CA GLN A 339 -6.48 6.57 6.98
C GLN A 339 -7.36 7.60 6.29
N ARG A 340 -7.41 7.57 4.95
CA ARG A 340 -8.26 8.46 4.16
C ARG A 340 -9.75 8.28 4.44
N ASN A 341 -10.22 7.04 4.63
CA ASN A 341 -11.63 6.77 4.91
C ASN A 341 -11.99 6.96 6.39
N ALA A 342 -11.07 6.64 7.30
CA ALA A 342 -11.22 6.91 8.72
C ALA A 342 -11.34 8.42 9.00
N ALA A 343 -10.54 9.25 8.31
CA ALA A 343 -10.65 10.71 8.39
C ALA A 343 -12.04 11.25 7.96
N ASN A 344 -12.78 10.49 7.16
CA ASN A 344 -14.14 10.83 6.72
C ASN A 344 -15.23 10.25 7.63
N ASN A 345 -14.90 9.74 8.84
CA ASN A 345 -15.81 9.07 9.76
C ASN A 345 -16.64 7.94 9.13
N THR A 346 -16.08 7.25 8.12
CA THR A 346 -16.72 6.08 7.53
C THR A 346 -16.43 4.87 8.42
N PRO A 347 -17.43 4.13 8.93
CA PRO A 347 -17.16 2.91 9.71
C PRO A 347 -16.37 1.92 8.87
N LEU A 348 -15.31 1.33 9.43
CA LEU A 348 -14.44 0.39 8.71
C LEU A 348 -14.52 -1.03 9.26
N LEU A 349 -14.49 -2.00 8.34
CA LEU A 349 -14.36 -3.43 8.62
C LEU A 349 -13.11 -3.95 7.93
N VAL A 350 -12.20 -4.53 8.71
CA VAL A 350 -10.99 -5.18 8.21
C VAL A 350 -11.21 -6.69 8.20
N VAL A 351 -10.98 -7.31 7.04
CA VAL A 351 -10.92 -8.76 6.89
C VAL A 351 -9.48 -9.14 6.60
N HIS A 352 -8.87 -9.93 7.48
CA HIS A 352 -7.58 -10.56 7.24
C HIS A 352 -7.80 -12.01 6.84
N SER A 353 -7.31 -12.39 5.68
CA SER A 353 -7.55 -13.70 5.09
C SER A 353 -6.27 -14.38 4.65
N ASP A 354 -6.27 -15.70 4.61
CA ASP A 354 -5.18 -16.48 4.01
C ASP A 354 -5.71 -17.70 3.24
N ILE A 355 -4.83 -18.35 2.48
CA ILE A 355 -5.15 -19.59 1.76
C ILE A 355 -4.80 -20.79 2.64
N GLN A 356 -5.78 -21.65 2.90
CA GLN A 356 -5.56 -22.89 3.65
C GLN A 356 -4.54 -23.79 2.94
N ARG A 357 -3.56 -24.28 3.70
CA ARG A 357 -2.52 -25.21 3.23
C ARG A 357 -1.75 -24.68 2.00
N PHE A 358 -1.59 -23.36 1.85
CA PHE A 358 -0.85 -22.78 0.72
C PHE A 358 0.56 -23.35 0.54
N ARG A 359 1.25 -23.66 1.64
CA ARG A 359 2.57 -24.31 1.57
C ARG A 359 2.54 -25.65 0.84
N VAL A 360 1.50 -26.47 1.02
CA VAL A 360 1.33 -27.73 0.29
C VAL A 360 1.15 -27.48 -1.21
N ILE A 361 0.46 -26.39 -1.56
CA ILE A 361 0.32 -25.98 -2.96
C ILE A 361 1.70 -25.61 -3.52
N VAL A 362 2.46 -24.75 -2.83
CA VAL A 362 3.82 -24.35 -3.23
C VAL A 362 4.72 -25.57 -3.39
N ASP A 363 4.76 -26.48 -2.41
CA ASP A 363 5.57 -27.69 -2.44
C ASP A 363 5.18 -28.62 -3.61
N GLY A 364 3.91 -28.58 -4.04
CA GLY A 364 3.38 -29.40 -5.13
C GLY A 364 3.60 -28.83 -6.55
N ILE A 365 3.53 -27.51 -6.74
CA ILE A 365 3.60 -26.87 -8.08
C ILE A 365 4.83 -25.97 -8.30
N GLY A 366 5.62 -25.73 -7.25
CA GLY A 366 6.78 -24.83 -7.26
C GLY A 366 6.43 -23.36 -7.08
N ASP A 367 7.41 -22.58 -6.61
CA ASP A 367 7.24 -21.15 -6.26
C ASP A 367 6.75 -20.28 -7.43
N GLU A 368 7.24 -20.55 -8.65
CA GLU A 368 6.88 -19.77 -9.84
C GLU A 368 5.39 -19.90 -10.18
N LYS A 369 4.85 -21.12 -10.16
CA LYS A 369 3.42 -21.39 -10.40
C LYS A 369 2.55 -20.95 -9.23
N ALA A 370 3.05 -20.99 -8.01
CA ALA A 370 2.34 -20.48 -6.84
C ALA A 370 2.09 -18.96 -6.93
N GLY A 371 2.98 -18.19 -7.55
CA GLY A 371 2.75 -16.78 -7.85
C GLY A 371 1.51 -16.54 -8.71
N ALA A 372 1.28 -17.39 -9.70
CA ALA A 372 0.09 -17.32 -10.55
C ALA A 372 -1.20 -17.71 -9.81
N VAL A 373 -1.14 -18.64 -8.84
CA VAL A 373 -2.26 -18.92 -7.93
C VAL A 373 -2.62 -17.66 -7.13
N LEU A 374 -1.63 -16.98 -6.54
CA LEU A 374 -1.84 -15.75 -5.78
C LEU A 374 -2.45 -14.64 -6.65
N LYS A 375 -1.98 -14.48 -7.90
CA LYS A 375 -2.53 -13.51 -8.85
C LYS A 375 -4.01 -13.79 -9.15
N ARG A 376 -4.38 -15.05 -9.38
CA ARG A 376 -5.78 -15.47 -9.62
C ARG A 376 -6.65 -15.29 -8.38
N THR A 377 -6.13 -15.62 -7.19
CA THR A 377 -6.80 -15.35 -5.92
C THR A 377 -7.08 -13.87 -5.74
N GLY A 378 -6.09 -13.01 -5.96
CA GLY A 378 -6.25 -11.56 -5.86
C GLY A 378 -7.30 -11.03 -6.83
N HIS A 379 -7.25 -11.45 -8.10
CA HIS A 379 -8.24 -11.07 -9.10
C HIS A 379 -9.66 -11.51 -8.71
N ARG A 380 -9.80 -12.75 -8.22
CA ARG A 380 -11.09 -13.29 -7.78
C ARG A 380 -11.63 -12.51 -6.58
N LEU A 381 -10.80 -12.18 -5.58
CA LEU A 381 -11.19 -11.31 -4.47
C LEU A 381 -11.68 -9.94 -4.96
N SER A 382 -11.01 -9.32 -5.94
CA SER A 382 -11.46 -8.05 -6.52
C SER A 382 -12.80 -8.15 -7.23
N GLN A 383 -13.08 -9.27 -7.92
CA GLN A 383 -14.38 -9.52 -8.53
C GLN A 383 -15.47 -9.81 -7.49
N THR A 384 -15.11 -10.51 -6.41
CA THR A 384 -16.02 -10.81 -5.31
C THR A 384 -16.40 -9.54 -4.56
N PHE A 385 -15.47 -8.58 -4.39
CA PHE A 385 -15.66 -7.34 -3.63
C PHE A 385 -15.43 -6.07 -4.46
N PRO A 386 -16.31 -5.75 -5.42
CA PRO A 386 -16.25 -4.50 -6.17
C PRO A 386 -16.52 -3.26 -5.30
N ASP A 387 -17.15 -3.46 -4.14
CA ASP A 387 -17.46 -2.45 -3.13
C ASP A 387 -16.35 -2.27 -2.08
N ALA A 388 -15.27 -3.06 -2.15
CA ALA A 388 -14.12 -2.88 -1.26
C ALA A 388 -13.45 -1.53 -1.49
N LEU A 389 -13.10 -0.87 -0.40
CA LEU A 389 -12.31 0.37 -0.43
C LEU A 389 -10.89 0.10 -0.93
N THR A 390 -10.32 -1.04 -0.52
CA THR A 390 -9.07 -1.57 -1.06
C THR A 390 -8.97 -3.06 -0.73
N ILE A 391 -8.26 -3.79 -1.59
CA ILE A 391 -7.80 -5.15 -1.33
C ILE A 391 -6.28 -5.12 -1.44
N ALA A 392 -5.60 -5.66 -0.45
CA ALA A 392 -4.15 -5.66 -0.37
C ALA A 392 -3.60 -7.06 -0.14
N ARG A 393 -2.42 -7.33 -0.68
CA ARG A 393 -1.61 -8.47 -0.27
C ARG A 393 -0.67 -8.01 0.83
N LYS A 394 -0.80 -8.61 2.01
CA LYS A 394 0.02 -8.25 3.17
C LYS A 394 1.38 -8.94 3.06
N GLU A 395 1.41 -10.27 3.11
CA GLU A 395 2.62 -11.09 3.02
C GLU A 395 2.24 -12.49 2.50
N LYS A 396 3.14 -13.18 1.79
CA LYS A 396 2.96 -14.58 1.34
C LYS A 396 1.58 -14.84 0.68
N ASP A 397 0.70 -15.56 1.38
CA ASP A 397 -0.66 -15.94 1.00
C ASP A 397 -1.75 -15.17 1.79
N GLU A 398 -1.36 -14.14 2.53
CA GLU A 398 -2.24 -13.29 3.33
C GLU A 398 -2.76 -12.09 2.53
N PHE A 399 -4.08 -11.91 2.54
CA PHE A 399 -4.79 -10.80 1.91
C PHE A 399 -5.60 -10.02 2.95
N LEU A 400 -5.61 -8.70 2.81
CA LEU A 400 -6.44 -7.79 3.58
C LEU A 400 -7.53 -7.23 2.68
N ILE A 401 -8.75 -7.17 3.18
CA ILE A 401 -9.89 -6.55 2.51
C ILE A 401 -10.40 -5.44 3.43
N LEU A 402 -10.45 -4.22 2.93
CA LEU A 402 -11.04 -3.08 3.63
C LEU A 402 -12.44 -2.84 3.08
N LEU A 403 -13.44 -3.03 3.93
CA LEU A 403 -14.84 -2.81 3.62
C LEU A 403 -15.38 -1.65 4.46
N LYS A 404 -16.46 -1.02 3.97
CA LYS A 404 -17.30 -0.17 4.83
C LYS A 404 -18.02 -1.05 5.84
N GLY A 405 -17.87 -0.77 7.13
CA GLY A 405 -18.52 -1.46 8.24
C GLY A 405 -20.00 -1.06 8.43
N GLY A 406 -20.62 -1.58 9.48
CA GLY A 406 -22.05 -1.37 9.77
C GLY A 406 -22.98 -2.25 8.91
N ASP A 407 -24.17 -1.74 8.61
CA ASP A 407 -25.21 -2.48 7.86
C ASP A 407 -24.83 -2.80 6.41
N ALA A 408 -23.85 -2.11 5.84
CA ALA A 408 -23.43 -2.28 4.45
C ALA A 408 -22.71 -3.60 4.19
N ASN A 409 -21.96 -4.11 5.17
CA ASN A 409 -21.25 -5.39 5.07
C ASN A 409 -21.33 -6.14 6.39
N LYS A 410 -22.38 -6.97 6.54
CA LYS A 410 -22.46 -7.88 7.67
C LYS A 410 -21.44 -9.00 7.47
N ILE A 411 -20.82 -9.42 8.57
CA ILE A 411 -19.75 -10.44 8.55
C ILE A 411 -20.21 -11.73 7.87
N GLN A 412 -21.45 -12.16 8.12
CA GLN A 412 -22.02 -13.37 7.51
C GLN A 412 -22.12 -13.27 5.98
N ASP A 413 -22.46 -12.09 5.43
CA ASP A 413 -22.55 -11.87 3.99
C ASP A 413 -21.17 -11.92 3.35
N VAL A 414 -20.16 -11.35 4.02
CA VAL A 414 -18.76 -11.41 3.56
C VAL A 414 -18.26 -12.85 3.54
N VAL A 415 -18.54 -13.64 4.60
CA VAL A 415 -18.18 -15.06 4.65
C VAL A 415 -18.82 -15.81 3.49
N ALA A 416 -20.13 -15.65 3.28
CA ALA A 416 -20.86 -16.32 2.21
C ALA A 416 -20.29 -15.99 0.81
N ARG A 417 -19.99 -14.71 0.54
CA ARG A 417 -19.37 -14.25 -0.72
C ARG A 417 -18.01 -14.90 -0.97
N VAL A 418 -17.15 -15.00 0.05
CA VAL A 418 -15.87 -15.69 -0.08
C VAL A 418 -16.07 -17.18 -0.32
N GLU A 419 -16.93 -17.83 0.47
CA GLU A 419 -17.16 -19.26 0.32
C GLU A 419 -17.69 -19.61 -1.07
N GLU A 420 -18.67 -18.85 -1.59
CA GLU A 420 -19.20 -19.02 -2.95
C GLU A 420 -18.12 -18.79 -4.01
N ALA A 421 -17.36 -17.70 -3.92
CA ALA A 421 -16.32 -17.38 -4.91
C ALA A 421 -15.23 -18.46 -5.00
N PHE A 422 -14.87 -19.09 -3.89
CA PHE A 422 -13.81 -20.10 -3.84
C PHE A 422 -14.30 -21.54 -3.89
N GLN A 423 -15.59 -21.79 -4.14
CA GLN A 423 -16.09 -23.13 -4.52
C GLN A 423 -15.54 -23.57 -5.89
N GLU A 424 -15.46 -22.64 -6.85
CA GLU A 424 -14.91 -22.94 -8.16
C GLU A 424 -13.37 -23.09 -8.10
N PRO A 425 -12.78 -24.17 -8.64
CA PRO A 425 -11.34 -24.33 -8.70
C PRO A 425 -10.65 -23.20 -9.48
N ILE A 426 -9.41 -22.87 -9.09
CA ILE A 426 -8.53 -22.06 -9.92
C ILE A 426 -7.88 -22.99 -10.93
N THR A 427 -8.07 -22.70 -12.22
CA THR A 427 -7.42 -23.43 -13.31
C THR A 427 -6.04 -22.82 -13.59
N LEU A 428 -5.02 -23.66 -13.57
CA LEU A 428 -3.63 -23.30 -13.84
C LEU A 428 -3.00 -24.35 -14.76
N ASP A 429 -2.76 -23.99 -16.02
CA ASP A 429 -2.42 -24.92 -17.09
C ASP A 429 -3.46 -26.08 -17.13
N ASP A 430 -3.02 -27.33 -16.97
CA ASP A 430 -3.87 -28.52 -16.93
C ASP A 430 -4.37 -28.88 -15.51
N ASN A 431 -3.95 -28.13 -14.48
CA ASN A 431 -4.29 -28.41 -13.08
C ASN A 431 -5.50 -27.60 -12.62
N GLN A 432 -6.40 -28.23 -11.87
CA GLN A 432 -7.46 -27.55 -11.14
C GLN A 432 -7.19 -27.60 -9.64
N ILE A 433 -7.09 -26.42 -9.02
CA ILE A 433 -6.74 -26.27 -7.62
C ILE A 433 -7.92 -25.64 -6.89
N THR A 434 -8.61 -26.41 -6.05
CA THR A 434 -9.64 -25.89 -5.15
C THR A 434 -8.96 -25.21 -3.97
N LEU A 435 -9.24 -23.92 -3.77
CA LEU A 435 -8.74 -23.16 -2.64
C LEU A 435 -9.80 -23.07 -1.54
N ARG A 436 -9.35 -22.99 -0.29
CA ARG A 436 -10.20 -22.60 0.85
C ARG A 436 -9.55 -21.43 1.55
N MET A 437 -10.33 -20.42 1.91
CA MET A 437 -9.84 -19.23 2.61
C MET A 437 -10.14 -19.35 4.10
N ARG A 438 -9.24 -18.86 4.96
CA ARG A 438 -9.56 -18.54 6.36
C ARG A 438 -9.76 -17.04 6.49
N LEU A 439 -10.68 -16.61 7.35
CA LEU A 439 -11.07 -15.20 7.50
C LEU A 439 -11.05 -14.76 8.98
N GLY A 440 -10.30 -13.72 9.31
CA GLY A 440 -10.34 -13.03 10.59
C GLY A 440 -10.94 -11.64 10.40
N PHE A 441 -11.91 -11.28 11.23
CA PHE A 441 -12.63 -10.01 11.13
C PHE A 441 -12.32 -9.10 12.32
N ALA A 442 -12.20 -7.79 12.08
CA ALA A 442 -12.22 -6.77 13.12
C ALA A 442 -12.89 -5.49 12.63
N SER A 443 -13.77 -4.92 13.44
CA SER A 443 -14.49 -3.67 13.17
C SER A 443 -14.02 -2.54 14.09
N GLU A 444 -14.15 -1.31 13.63
CA GLU A 444 -13.69 -0.10 14.35
C GLU A 444 -14.35 0.11 15.72
N ASP A 445 -15.51 -0.52 15.99
CA ASP A 445 -16.18 -0.56 17.30
C ASP A 445 -15.34 -1.22 18.43
N THR A 446 -14.11 -1.69 18.13
CA THR A 446 -13.23 -2.42 19.06
C THR A 446 -12.15 -1.54 19.72
N ASP A 447 -12.40 -0.26 19.98
CA ASP A 447 -11.44 0.70 20.58
C ASP A 447 -10.11 0.84 19.79
N SER A 448 -10.15 0.62 18.47
CA SER A 448 -8.97 0.77 17.61
C SER A 448 -8.82 2.21 17.11
N GLN A 449 -7.67 2.84 17.33
CA GLN A 449 -7.43 4.23 16.86
C GLN A 449 -6.59 4.31 15.57
N ASN A 450 -6.05 3.20 15.08
CA ASN A 450 -5.29 3.17 13.84
C ASN A 450 -5.43 1.83 13.08
N ALA A 451 -5.08 1.89 11.80
CA ALA A 451 -5.21 0.78 10.87
C ALA A 451 -4.41 -0.46 11.31
N GLU A 452 -3.21 -0.26 11.82
CA GLU A 452 -2.31 -1.33 12.27
C GLU A 452 -2.91 -2.11 13.44
N GLN A 453 -3.55 -1.41 14.38
CA GLN A 453 -4.23 -2.04 15.51
C GLN A 453 -5.41 -2.88 15.05
N LEU A 454 -6.23 -2.37 14.12
CA LEU A 454 -7.39 -3.11 13.64
C LEU A 454 -6.99 -4.33 12.79
N VAL A 455 -5.94 -4.20 11.97
CA VAL A 455 -5.32 -5.33 11.27
C VAL A 455 -4.75 -6.35 12.27
N ARG A 456 -4.14 -5.92 13.37
CA ARG A 456 -3.66 -6.81 14.43
C ARG A 456 -4.82 -7.59 15.06
N PHE A 457 -5.95 -6.94 15.32
CA PHE A 457 -7.15 -7.60 15.84
C PHE A 457 -7.71 -8.64 14.86
N ALA A 458 -7.83 -8.30 13.59
CA ALA A 458 -8.22 -9.25 12.54
C ALA A 458 -7.22 -10.43 12.45
N SER A 459 -5.92 -10.17 12.66
CA SER A 459 -4.88 -11.21 12.69
C SER A 459 -5.00 -12.14 13.90
N ILE A 460 -5.39 -11.64 15.06
CA ILE A 460 -5.66 -12.46 16.25
C ILE A 460 -6.85 -13.39 15.97
N ALA A 461 -7.92 -12.86 15.38
CA ALA A 461 -9.07 -13.66 14.98
C ALA A 461 -8.69 -14.72 13.93
N LEU A 462 -7.93 -14.35 12.89
CA LEU A 462 -7.44 -15.29 11.88
C LEU A 462 -6.59 -16.40 12.51
N ASN A 463 -5.71 -16.07 13.46
CA ASN A 463 -4.91 -17.06 14.17
C ASN A 463 -5.77 -18.01 15.03
N ASP A 464 -6.87 -17.54 15.62
CA ASP A 464 -7.82 -18.39 16.34
C ASP A 464 -8.43 -19.44 15.39
N VAL A 465 -8.80 -19.03 14.17
CA VAL A 465 -9.25 -19.95 13.10
C VAL A 465 -8.17 -20.97 12.74
N ARG A 466 -6.92 -20.51 12.58
CA ARG A 466 -5.77 -21.39 12.24
C ARG A 466 -5.55 -22.47 13.31
N GLN A 467 -5.79 -22.16 14.58
CA GLN A 467 -5.56 -23.06 15.70
C GLN A 467 -6.72 -24.04 15.90
N LYS A 468 -7.95 -23.53 15.92
CA LYS A 468 -9.13 -24.34 16.25
C LYS A 468 -9.59 -25.22 15.11
N GLY A 469 -9.47 -24.77 13.86
CA GLY A 469 -9.90 -25.51 12.67
C GLY A 469 -11.39 -25.86 12.58
N LEU A 470 -12.20 -25.46 13.57
CA LEU A 470 -13.64 -25.73 13.66
C LEU A 470 -14.46 -24.95 12.63
N THR A 471 -14.01 -23.75 12.30
CA THR A 471 -14.66 -22.84 11.34
C THR A 471 -13.62 -22.31 10.35
N ASN A 472 -14.08 -21.74 9.24
CA ASN A 472 -13.21 -21.01 8.31
C ASN A 472 -13.11 -19.52 8.65
N HIS A 473 -13.80 -19.06 9.69
CA HIS A 473 -13.76 -17.65 10.09
C HIS A 473 -13.92 -17.41 11.59
N ALA A 474 -13.41 -16.26 12.05
CA ALA A 474 -13.62 -15.76 13.41
C ALA A 474 -13.68 -14.24 13.44
N VAL A 475 -14.44 -13.70 14.39
CA VAL A 475 -14.53 -12.26 14.66
C VAL A 475 -13.73 -11.95 15.91
N PHE A 476 -12.91 -10.91 15.86
CA PHE A 476 -12.11 -10.49 16.99
C PHE A 476 -13.00 -10.20 18.21
N HIS A 477 -12.58 -10.75 19.35
CA HIS A 477 -13.13 -10.45 20.66
C HIS A 477 -11.96 -10.21 21.63
N PRO A 478 -12.06 -9.27 22.59
CA PRO A 478 -10.97 -8.97 23.53
C PRO A 478 -10.39 -10.21 24.25
N LEU A 479 -11.25 -11.17 24.62
CA LEU A 479 -10.83 -12.45 25.22
C LEU A 479 -9.88 -13.27 24.32
N MET A 480 -9.93 -13.13 23.00
CA MET A 480 -8.98 -13.80 22.10
C MET A 480 -7.57 -13.24 22.25
N GLN A 481 -7.45 -11.92 22.48
CA GLN A 481 -6.16 -11.29 22.74
C GLN A 481 -5.58 -11.74 24.08
N GLU A 482 -6.41 -11.81 25.12
CA GLU A 482 -6.00 -12.35 26.43
C GLU A 482 -5.57 -13.80 26.33
N ALA A 483 -6.33 -14.64 25.62
CA ALA A 483 -5.97 -16.04 25.39
C ALA A 483 -4.65 -16.18 24.62
N ALA A 484 -4.42 -15.34 23.61
CA ALA A 484 -3.16 -15.31 22.88
C ALA A 484 -1.97 -14.91 23.76
N PHE A 485 -2.15 -13.89 24.62
CA PHE A 485 -1.12 -13.46 25.56
C PHE A 485 -0.84 -14.53 26.62
N GLU A 486 -1.87 -15.17 27.14
CA GLU A 486 -1.69 -16.27 28.09
C GLU A 486 -0.95 -17.44 27.46
N ARG A 487 -1.27 -17.85 26.22
CA ARG A 487 -0.53 -18.91 25.52
C ARG A 487 0.96 -18.57 25.39
N LEU A 488 1.28 -17.31 25.09
CA LEU A 488 2.67 -16.85 25.05
C LEU A 488 3.33 -16.93 26.43
N ARG A 489 2.64 -16.50 27.49
CA ARG A 489 3.11 -16.60 28.87
C ARG A 489 3.37 -18.05 29.27
N LEU A 490 2.44 -18.96 28.99
CA LEU A 490 2.57 -20.39 29.29
C LEU A 490 3.68 -21.06 28.46
N ALA A 491 3.82 -20.71 27.18
CA ALA A 491 4.94 -21.18 26.36
C ALA A 491 6.29 -20.72 26.92
N SER A 492 6.38 -19.49 27.42
CA SER A 492 7.61 -18.99 28.05
C SER A 492 8.01 -19.79 29.29
N LEU A 493 7.02 -20.25 30.09
CA LEU A 493 7.27 -21.11 31.25
C LEU A 493 7.87 -22.45 30.85
N LEU A 494 7.42 -23.02 29.72
CA LEU A 494 7.91 -24.29 29.18
C LEU A 494 9.34 -24.20 28.62
N THR A 495 9.74 -23.07 28.04
CA THR A 495 11.08 -22.90 27.44
C THR A 495 12.18 -22.42 28.40
N SER A 496 11.82 -21.94 29.59
CA SER A 496 12.78 -21.24 30.45
C SER A 496 13.90 -22.18 30.93
N ALA A 497 15.16 -21.76 30.72
CA ALA A 497 16.35 -22.47 31.22
C ALA A 497 16.44 -22.52 32.76
N SER A 498 15.47 -21.94 33.47
CA SER A 498 15.41 -21.79 34.91
C SER A 498 14.55 -22.85 35.62
N ASN A 499 14.20 -23.97 34.96
CA ASN A 499 13.40 -25.06 35.54
C ASN A 499 12.09 -24.57 36.21
N GLN A 500 11.40 -23.60 35.61
CA GLN A 500 10.18 -23.02 36.23
C GLN A 500 8.92 -23.89 36.07
N THR A 501 8.99 -24.99 35.33
CA THR A 501 7.89 -25.95 35.22
C THR A 501 8.45 -27.36 35.32
N GLU A 502 7.92 -28.12 36.28
CA GLU A 502 8.24 -29.53 36.45
C GLU A 502 7.14 -30.38 35.83
N PHE A 503 7.54 -31.48 35.19
CA PHE A 503 6.65 -32.46 34.60
C PHE A 503 6.58 -33.68 35.52
N SER A 504 5.38 -34.21 35.70
CA SER A 504 5.16 -35.47 36.41
C SER A 504 4.07 -36.26 35.72
N LEU A 505 4.06 -37.57 35.89
CA LEU A 505 3.04 -38.46 35.36
C LEU A 505 2.12 -38.92 36.48
N HIS A 506 0.82 -38.83 36.22
CA HIS A 506 -0.21 -39.49 37.00
C HIS A 506 -0.85 -40.58 36.14
N TYR A 507 -1.39 -41.61 36.77
CA TYR A 507 -1.97 -42.77 36.11
C TYR A 507 -3.38 -42.99 36.60
N GLN A 508 -4.34 -43.09 35.67
CA GLN A 508 -5.72 -43.41 36.02
C GLN A 508 -6.04 -44.85 35.61
N PRO A 509 -6.56 -45.69 36.52
CA PRO A 509 -6.93 -47.06 36.19
C PRO A 509 -8.16 -47.10 35.26
N ILE A 510 -8.11 -48.03 34.32
CA ILE A 510 -9.20 -48.42 33.43
C ILE A 510 -9.53 -49.88 33.75
N MET A 511 -10.80 -50.14 34.04
CA MET A 511 -11.27 -51.43 34.55
C MET A 511 -12.01 -52.21 33.45
N LEU A 512 -11.92 -53.54 33.46
CA LEU A 512 -12.82 -54.39 32.67
C LEU A 512 -14.25 -54.24 33.20
N ALA A 513 -15.20 -53.92 32.33
CA ALA A 513 -16.59 -53.75 32.74
C ALA A 513 -17.19 -55.05 33.31
N LYS A 514 -16.74 -56.21 32.82
CA LYS A 514 -17.31 -57.53 33.17
C LYS A 514 -17.05 -57.95 34.61
N ASP A 515 -15.81 -57.83 35.08
CA ASP A 515 -15.37 -58.34 36.38
C ASP A 515 -14.66 -57.29 37.25
N GLU A 516 -14.56 -56.06 36.76
CA GLU A 516 -13.95 -54.92 37.45
C GLU A 516 -12.48 -55.18 37.84
N SER A 517 -11.79 -56.04 37.09
CA SER A 517 -10.33 -56.20 37.16
C SER A 517 -9.62 -55.12 36.34
N ILE A 518 -8.34 -54.86 36.63
CA ILE A 518 -7.58 -53.82 35.95
C ILE A 518 -7.32 -54.23 34.50
N ALA A 519 -7.76 -53.42 33.54
CA ALA A 519 -7.49 -53.62 32.11
C ALA A 519 -6.24 -52.85 31.67
N SER A 520 -6.14 -51.57 32.05
CA SER A 520 -5.02 -50.71 31.70
C SER A 520 -4.91 -49.50 32.62
N PHE A 521 -3.88 -48.68 32.41
CA PHE A 521 -3.75 -47.37 33.03
C PHE A 521 -3.55 -46.29 31.97
N GLU A 522 -4.21 -45.16 32.12
CA GLU A 522 -3.95 -43.97 31.30
C GLU A 522 -2.89 -43.08 31.93
N ALA A 523 -1.79 -42.84 31.21
CA ALA A 523 -0.75 -41.91 31.62
C ALA A 523 -1.15 -40.47 31.28
N LEU A 524 -1.28 -39.67 32.33
CA LEU A 524 -1.76 -38.29 32.29
C LEU A 524 -0.64 -37.34 32.72
N MET A 525 -0.25 -36.44 31.83
CA MET A 525 0.74 -35.41 32.12
C MET A 525 0.23 -34.46 33.20
N ARG A 526 1.12 -34.05 34.11
CA ARG A 526 0.87 -33.02 35.11
C ARG A 526 1.99 -31.99 35.10
N PHE A 527 1.59 -30.73 35.02
CA PHE A 527 2.49 -29.58 35.04
C PHE A 527 2.47 -28.96 36.43
N ARG A 528 3.63 -28.70 37.01
CA ARG A 528 3.76 -28.10 38.34
C ARG A 528 4.70 -26.90 38.34
N THR A 529 4.45 -25.95 39.22
CA THR A 529 5.43 -24.91 39.57
C THR A 529 6.54 -25.51 40.44
N PRO A 530 7.72 -24.84 40.58
CA PRO A 530 8.79 -25.32 41.45
C PRO A 530 8.40 -25.33 42.93
N SER A 531 7.36 -24.56 43.29
CA SER A 531 6.74 -24.58 44.61
C SER A 531 5.76 -25.74 44.82
N GLY A 532 5.54 -26.59 43.82
CA GLY A 532 4.72 -27.80 43.90
C GLY A 532 3.23 -27.65 43.52
N ASN A 533 2.79 -26.47 43.06
CA ASN A 533 1.39 -26.23 42.70
C ASN A 533 1.08 -26.75 41.29
N PHE A 534 -0.06 -27.44 41.11
CA PHE A 534 -0.50 -27.90 39.80
C PHE A 534 -0.98 -26.74 38.92
N LEU A 535 -0.50 -26.74 37.67
CA LEU A 535 -0.98 -25.87 36.61
C LEU A 535 -2.11 -26.58 35.84
N ASN A 536 -3.03 -25.80 35.26
CA ASN A 536 -4.10 -26.35 34.43
C ASN A 536 -3.50 -27.09 33.23
N THR A 537 -3.67 -28.41 33.19
CA THR A 537 -3.01 -29.29 32.21
C THR A 537 -3.48 -28.98 30.78
N ALA A 538 -4.79 -28.80 30.57
CA ALA A 538 -5.33 -28.48 29.24
C ALA A 538 -4.70 -27.20 28.66
N ARG A 539 -4.65 -26.11 29.45
CA ARG A 539 -4.04 -24.84 29.00
C ARG A 539 -2.54 -24.96 28.72
N MET A 540 -1.83 -25.78 29.48
CA MET A 540 -0.40 -26.04 29.26
C MET A 540 -0.15 -26.85 27.99
N ILE A 541 -1.00 -27.85 27.71
CA ILE A 541 -0.95 -28.63 26.47
C ILE A 541 -1.26 -27.72 25.28
N GLU A 542 -2.30 -26.88 25.33
CA GLU A 542 -2.58 -25.91 24.25
C GLU A 542 -1.40 -24.98 23.96
N ALA A 543 -0.73 -24.49 25.01
CA ALA A 543 0.44 -23.62 24.86
C ALA A 543 1.67 -24.38 24.32
N ALA A 544 1.88 -25.62 24.78
CA ALA A 544 2.92 -26.51 24.28
C ALA A 544 2.71 -26.86 22.81
N GLU A 545 1.46 -27.14 22.43
CA GLU A 545 1.10 -27.35 21.04
C GLU A 545 1.42 -26.10 20.25
N ALA A 546 0.84 -24.95 20.60
CA ALA A 546 1.02 -23.68 19.90
C ALA A 546 2.50 -23.31 19.65
N SER A 547 3.37 -23.57 20.63
CA SER A 547 4.82 -23.31 20.58
C SER A 547 5.65 -24.42 19.89
N GLY A 548 5.09 -25.61 19.69
CA GLY A 548 5.79 -26.78 19.14
C GLY A 548 6.51 -27.65 20.18
N LEU A 549 6.52 -27.22 21.46
CA LEU A 549 7.17 -27.91 22.58
C LEU A 549 6.48 -29.23 22.96
N ILE A 550 5.17 -29.34 22.76
CA ILE A 550 4.64 -30.43 21.91
C ILE A 550 5.41 -31.74 21.89
N THR A 551 6.28 -31.77 20.88
CA THR A 551 7.09 -32.90 20.46
C THR A 551 8.10 -33.32 21.52
N GLU A 552 8.75 -32.35 22.18
CA GLU A 552 9.76 -32.62 23.20
C GLU A 552 9.13 -33.15 24.49
N ILE A 553 8.02 -32.54 24.92
CA ILE A 553 7.25 -32.95 26.09
C ILE A 553 6.69 -34.36 25.88
N GLY A 554 6.20 -34.66 24.68
CA GLY A 554 5.73 -36.00 24.33
C GLY A 554 6.83 -37.06 24.35
N ALA A 555 8.02 -36.76 23.79
CA ALA A 555 9.16 -37.67 23.86
C ALA A 555 9.59 -37.94 25.32
N TRP A 556 9.57 -36.91 26.17
CA TRP A 556 9.80 -37.07 27.61
C TRP A 556 8.72 -37.95 28.25
N MET A 557 7.44 -37.75 27.89
CA MET A 557 6.33 -38.56 28.39
C MET A 557 6.51 -40.03 28.09
N PHE A 558 6.76 -40.40 26.82
CA PHE A 558 6.95 -41.81 26.43
C PHE A 558 8.08 -42.46 27.22
N LYS A 559 9.23 -41.78 27.31
CA LYS A 559 10.40 -42.32 28.01
C LYS A 559 10.11 -42.61 29.49
N ASN A 560 9.44 -41.70 30.19
CA ASN A 560 9.18 -41.87 31.61
C ASN A 560 7.99 -42.80 31.86
N ALA A 561 6.90 -42.68 31.11
CA ALA A 561 5.71 -43.52 31.27
C ALA A 561 6.03 -45.00 31.01
N PHE A 562 6.78 -45.29 29.94
CA PHE A 562 7.13 -46.67 29.58
C PHE A 562 8.10 -47.25 30.60
N ALA A 563 9.08 -46.48 31.06
CA ALA A 563 10.02 -46.91 32.09
C ALA A 563 9.33 -47.17 33.44
N GLU A 564 8.47 -46.26 33.89
CA GLU A 564 7.72 -46.42 35.14
C GLU A 564 6.79 -47.64 35.07
N PHE A 565 6.07 -47.84 33.97
CA PHE A 565 5.17 -48.98 33.77
C PHE A 565 5.92 -50.32 33.69
N SER A 566 7.05 -50.37 32.98
CA SER A 566 7.89 -51.58 32.88
C SER A 566 8.44 -52.02 34.24
N GLN A 567 8.70 -51.08 35.15
CA GLN A 567 9.19 -51.36 36.50
C GLN A 567 8.09 -51.77 37.50
N MET A 568 6.81 -51.69 37.13
CA MET A 568 5.72 -52.11 38.02
C MET A 568 5.64 -53.62 38.13
N SER A 569 5.82 -54.13 39.35
CA SER A 569 5.63 -55.54 39.68
C SER A 569 4.18 -55.83 40.10
N GLY A 570 3.74 -57.08 39.92
CA GLY A 570 2.41 -57.54 40.35
C GLY A 570 1.27 -57.27 39.36
N LEU A 571 1.57 -56.68 38.20
CA LEU A 571 0.62 -56.56 37.09
C LEU A 571 0.58 -57.86 36.27
N ASP A 572 -0.62 -58.26 35.86
CA ASP A 572 -0.80 -59.31 34.85
C ASP A 572 -0.21 -58.85 33.50
N GLU A 573 0.32 -59.78 32.71
CA GLU A 573 0.92 -59.47 31.40
C GLU A 573 -0.11 -58.87 30.43
N SER A 574 -1.40 -59.14 30.64
CA SER A 574 -2.51 -58.58 29.85
C SER A 574 -2.79 -57.10 30.13
N VAL A 575 -2.30 -56.55 31.25
CA VAL A 575 -2.50 -55.12 31.60
C VAL A 575 -1.67 -54.25 30.66
N ARG A 576 -2.30 -53.19 30.15
CA ARG A 576 -1.71 -52.25 29.18
C ARG A 576 -1.49 -50.86 29.77
N LEU A 577 -0.73 -50.04 29.06
CA LEU A 577 -0.55 -48.61 29.32
C LEU A 577 -1.10 -47.80 28.15
N ASN A 578 -2.01 -46.87 28.45
CA ASN A 578 -2.57 -45.93 27.50
C ASN A 578 -1.79 -44.61 27.54
N VAL A 579 -1.44 -44.07 26.38
CA VAL A 579 -0.74 -42.78 26.23
C VAL A 579 -1.38 -41.92 25.15
N ASN A 580 -1.51 -40.63 25.43
CA ASN A 580 -2.12 -39.65 24.55
C ASN A 580 -1.16 -39.14 23.45
N LEU A 581 -1.66 -38.99 22.23
CA LEU A 581 -0.94 -38.44 21.08
C LEU A 581 -1.55 -37.10 20.63
N SER A 582 -0.76 -36.02 20.70
CA SER A 582 -1.17 -34.74 20.13
C SER A 582 -1.11 -34.77 18.59
N PRO A 583 -2.07 -34.12 17.89
CA PRO A 583 -2.04 -33.96 16.44
C PRO A 583 -0.74 -33.37 15.90
N ARG A 584 -0.11 -32.45 16.63
CA ARG A 584 1.17 -31.85 16.19
C ARG A 584 2.32 -32.86 16.27
N GLN A 585 2.32 -33.79 17.22
CA GLN A 585 3.35 -34.83 17.29
C GLN A 585 3.25 -35.79 16.11
N VAL A 586 2.03 -36.18 15.73
CA VAL A 586 1.75 -37.09 14.60
C VAL A 586 2.28 -36.54 13.27
N GLN A 587 2.24 -35.22 13.10
CA GLN A 587 2.75 -34.54 11.91
C GLN A 587 4.28 -34.47 11.84
N THR A 588 5.00 -34.88 12.89
CA THR A 588 6.46 -34.90 12.89
C THR A 588 7.00 -36.28 12.52
N ASN A 589 7.97 -36.36 11.61
CA ASN A 589 8.67 -37.62 11.33
C ASN A 589 9.47 -38.16 12.51
N ARG A 590 9.71 -37.33 13.54
CA ARG A 590 10.46 -37.69 14.74
C ARG A 590 9.73 -38.69 15.64
N ILE A 591 8.39 -38.69 15.61
CA ILE A 591 7.56 -39.49 16.52
C ILE A 591 7.85 -41.00 16.47
N TYR A 592 8.10 -41.55 15.28
CA TYR A 592 8.45 -42.97 15.10
C TYR A 592 9.68 -43.34 15.93
N LYS A 593 10.72 -42.49 15.85
CA LYS A 593 11.96 -42.69 16.58
C LYS A 593 11.78 -42.48 18.08
N ASP A 594 11.05 -41.44 18.49
CA ASP A 594 10.82 -41.17 19.92
C ASP A 594 10.10 -42.35 20.60
N ILE A 595 9.13 -42.99 19.92
CA ILE A 595 8.44 -44.20 20.42
C ILE A 595 9.37 -45.40 20.46
N GLU A 596 10.11 -45.69 19.37
CA GLU A 596 11.04 -46.83 19.32
C GLU A 596 12.14 -46.70 20.38
N ASP A 597 12.74 -45.53 20.53
CA ASP A 597 13.78 -45.27 21.53
C ASP A 597 13.25 -45.47 22.96
N ALA A 598 12.03 -45.01 23.25
CA ALA A 598 11.41 -45.17 24.57
C ALA A 598 11.06 -46.64 24.88
N VAL A 599 10.47 -47.35 23.92
CA VAL A 599 10.13 -48.79 24.04
C VAL A 599 11.38 -49.63 24.27
N ASN A 600 12.42 -49.40 23.47
CA ASN A 600 13.69 -50.14 23.60
C ASN A 600 14.37 -49.85 24.93
N ALA A 601 14.36 -48.60 25.41
CA ALA A 601 14.95 -48.24 26.69
C ALA A 601 14.20 -48.82 27.89
N ALA A 602 12.88 -48.99 27.79
CA ALA A 602 12.04 -49.57 28.83
C ALA A 602 11.92 -51.10 28.74
N GLU A 603 12.47 -51.73 27.69
CA GLU A 603 12.28 -53.15 27.35
C GLU A 603 10.79 -53.56 27.33
N LEU A 604 9.92 -52.63 26.89
CA LEU A 604 8.46 -52.80 26.96
C LEU A 604 7.88 -53.22 25.61
N PRO A 605 7.27 -54.41 25.48
CA PRO A 605 6.64 -54.84 24.24
C PRO A 605 5.53 -53.88 23.77
N MET A 606 5.48 -53.61 22.45
CA MET A 606 4.50 -52.70 21.84
C MET A 606 3.05 -53.14 22.06
N ASP A 607 2.79 -54.43 22.20
CA ASP A 607 1.45 -54.97 22.46
C ASP A 607 0.93 -54.68 23.87
N ARG A 608 1.77 -54.17 24.77
CA ARG A 608 1.37 -53.63 26.07
C ARG A 608 0.99 -52.15 26.03
N LEU A 609 1.03 -51.52 24.86
CA LEU A 609 0.71 -50.10 24.68
C LEU A 609 -0.61 -49.89 23.96
N VAL A 610 -1.32 -48.85 24.38
CA VAL A 610 -2.50 -48.29 23.71
C VAL A 610 -2.21 -46.82 23.44
N PHE A 611 -2.38 -46.38 22.21
CA PHE A 611 -2.23 -44.98 21.82
C PHE A 611 -3.60 -44.34 21.64
N GLU A 612 -3.82 -43.25 22.36
CA GLU A 612 -5.07 -42.49 22.34
C GLU A 612 -4.90 -41.26 21.44
N VAL A 613 -5.86 -41.07 20.54
CA VAL A 613 -5.85 -39.99 19.55
C VAL A 613 -7.21 -39.31 19.51
N THR A 614 -7.23 -37.99 19.56
CA THR A 614 -8.49 -37.24 19.51
C THR A 614 -9.20 -37.40 18.18
N GLU A 615 -10.53 -37.34 18.20
CA GLU A 615 -11.38 -37.42 17.01
C GLU A 615 -10.97 -36.40 15.91
N GLY A 616 -10.59 -35.19 16.32
CA GLY A 616 -10.22 -34.10 15.40
C GLY A 616 -8.99 -34.37 14.53
N LEU A 617 -8.12 -35.29 14.93
CA LEU A 617 -6.95 -35.72 14.15
C LEU A 617 -7.35 -36.22 12.75
N PHE A 618 -8.53 -36.82 12.66
CA PHE A 618 -9.01 -37.58 11.52
C PHE A 618 -9.71 -36.74 10.44
N LEU A 619 -10.21 -35.55 10.79
CA LEU A 619 -10.91 -34.64 9.87
C LEU A 619 -10.03 -34.13 8.73
N SER A 620 -8.72 -34.19 8.90
CA SER A 620 -7.73 -33.67 7.95
C SER A 620 -7.41 -34.60 6.77
N ASN A 621 -7.87 -35.87 6.82
CA ASN A 621 -7.59 -36.98 5.89
C ASN A 621 -6.10 -37.06 5.47
N ASP A 622 -5.22 -36.93 6.46
CA ASP A 622 -3.78 -36.89 6.26
C ASP A 622 -3.20 -38.30 6.11
N GLN A 623 -2.51 -38.54 4.99
CA GLN A 623 -1.79 -39.80 4.75
C GLN A 623 -0.72 -40.06 5.81
N VAL A 624 -0.15 -39.00 6.39
CA VAL A 624 0.87 -39.11 7.45
C VAL A 624 0.27 -39.74 8.72
N THR A 625 -0.92 -39.29 9.12
CA THR A 625 -1.64 -39.86 10.27
C THR A 625 -1.95 -41.33 10.05
N LEU A 626 -2.53 -41.68 8.88
CA LEU A 626 -2.88 -43.07 8.58
C LEU A 626 -1.64 -43.99 8.57
N ALA A 627 -0.51 -43.51 8.05
CA ALA A 627 0.75 -44.25 8.05
C ALA A 627 1.24 -44.53 9.47
N LEU A 628 1.21 -43.53 10.37
CA LEU A 628 1.64 -43.70 11.76
C LEU A 628 0.76 -44.71 12.50
N LEU A 629 -0.57 -44.57 12.42
CA LEU A 629 -1.48 -45.45 13.14
C LEU A 629 -1.40 -46.90 12.64
N THR A 630 -1.28 -47.07 11.31
CA THR A 630 -1.04 -48.39 10.72
C THR A 630 0.28 -48.98 11.18
N TRP A 631 1.34 -48.17 11.26
CA TRP A 631 2.64 -48.59 11.77
C TRP A 631 2.57 -49.04 13.24
N LEU A 632 1.88 -48.28 14.10
CA LEU A 632 1.66 -48.65 15.50
C LEU A 632 0.97 -50.01 15.64
N ARG A 633 -0.11 -50.23 14.89
CA ARG A 633 -0.85 -51.50 14.89
C ARG A 633 -0.02 -52.67 14.35
N ASN A 634 0.73 -52.45 13.26
CA ASN A 634 1.61 -53.47 12.70
C ASN A 634 2.75 -53.88 13.66
N LYS A 635 3.14 -52.98 14.58
CA LYS A 635 4.11 -53.26 15.65
C LYS A 635 3.47 -53.93 16.87
N GLY A 636 2.14 -54.08 16.91
CA GLY A 636 1.39 -54.79 17.95
C GLY A 636 0.62 -53.89 18.93
N ALA A 637 0.84 -52.57 18.90
CA ALA A 637 0.11 -51.64 19.78
C ALA A 637 -1.34 -51.49 19.36
N LYS A 638 -2.20 -51.11 20.30
CA LYS A 638 -3.59 -50.72 20.00
C LYS A 638 -3.71 -49.23 19.78
N VAL A 639 -4.67 -48.81 18.98
CA VAL A 639 -5.03 -47.40 18.78
C VAL A 639 -6.49 -47.20 19.13
N VAL A 640 -6.78 -46.21 19.98
CA VAL A 640 -8.13 -45.89 20.44
C VAL A 640 -8.42 -44.41 20.15
N ILE A 641 -9.65 -44.13 19.71
CA ILE A 641 -10.10 -42.75 19.51
C ILE A 641 -10.59 -42.19 20.84
N ASP A 642 -10.03 -41.06 21.24
CA ASP A 642 -10.37 -40.32 22.44
C ASP A 642 -11.41 -39.21 22.18
N ASP A 643 -12.10 -38.77 23.23
CA ASP A 643 -13.16 -37.74 23.21
C ASP A 643 -14.29 -37.97 22.17
N PHE A 644 -14.64 -39.24 21.88
CA PHE A 644 -15.55 -39.58 20.78
C PHE A 644 -16.97 -39.03 21.01
N GLY A 645 -17.48 -38.31 20.00
CA GLY A 645 -18.84 -37.75 19.99
C GLY A 645 -18.89 -36.23 20.20
N THR A 646 -17.76 -35.60 20.54
CA THR A 646 -17.65 -34.14 20.67
C THR A 646 -17.38 -33.43 19.33
N GLY A 647 -17.08 -34.18 18.26
CA GLY A 647 -16.75 -33.69 16.92
C GLY A 647 -17.70 -34.12 15.78
N TYR A 648 -17.32 -33.80 14.53
CA TYR A 648 -18.10 -34.03 13.30
C TYR A 648 -17.68 -35.31 12.54
N SER A 649 -17.40 -36.42 13.22
CA SER A 649 -17.09 -37.67 12.51
C SER A 649 -18.32 -38.25 11.83
N SER A 650 -18.31 -38.25 10.49
CA SER A 650 -19.21 -39.12 9.74
C SER A 650 -18.86 -40.57 10.05
N PHE A 651 -19.81 -41.36 10.57
CA PHE A 651 -19.65 -42.80 10.82
C PHE A 651 -19.11 -43.59 9.61
N SER A 652 -19.31 -43.06 8.39
CA SER A 652 -18.74 -43.62 7.16
C SER A 652 -17.20 -43.61 7.12
N TYR A 653 -16.58 -42.69 7.84
CA TYR A 653 -15.13 -42.49 7.91
C TYR A 653 -14.48 -43.40 8.96
N LEU A 654 -15.15 -43.59 10.11
CA LEU A 654 -14.69 -44.45 11.20
C LEU A 654 -14.35 -45.87 10.72
N ARG A 655 -15.14 -46.43 9.79
CA ARG A 655 -14.91 -47.76 9.19
C ARG A 655 -13.56 -47.91 8.47
N LYS A 656 -12.95 -46.81 8.03
CA LYS A 656 -11.69 -46.84 7.25
C LYS A 656 -10.45 -46.61 8.12
N LEU A 657 -10.62 -46.28 9.38
CA LEU A 657 -9.52 -45.92 10.27
C LEU A 657 -8.86 -47.16 10.86
N PRO A 658 -7.52 -47.21 10.91
CA PRO A 658 -6.79 -48.28 11.57
C PRO A 658 -6.84 -48.07 13.10
N VAL A 659 -8.01 -48.31 13.70
CA VAL A 659 -8.25 -48.18 15.14
C VAL A 659 -8.85 -49.47 15.69
N ASP A 660 -8.69 -49.69 16.99
CA ASP A 660 -9.13 -50.88 17.72
C ASP A 660 -10.29 -50.58 18.69
N GLY A 661 -10.54 -49.30 19.01
CA GLY A 661 -11.59 -48.91 19.94
C GLY A 661 -11.90 -47.42 19.97
N ILE A 662 -12.90 -47.05 20.77
CA ILE A 662 -13.31 -45.68 21.07
C ILE A 662 -13.47 -45.46 22.57
N LYS A 663 -13.18 -44.25 23.05
CA LYS A 663 -13.53 -43.75 24.39
C LYS A 663 -14.69 -42.78 24.26
N ILE A 664 -15.78 -43.06 24.96
CA ILE A 664 -16.97 -42.21 25.01
C ILE A 664 -16.68 -41.09 26.01
N ASP A 665 -16.70 -39.85 25.53
CA ASP A 665 -16.39 -38.67 26.34
C ASP A 665 -17.32 -38.55 27.57
N ARG A 666 -16.75 -38.07 28.67
CA ARG A 666 -17.43 -37.89 29.94
C ARG A 666 -18.69 -37.02 29.83
N SER A 667 -18.76 -36.06 28.90
CA SER A 667 -19.95 -35.20 28.75
C SER A 667 -21.22 -35.99 28.41
N PHE A 668 -21.09 -37.14 27.74
CA PHE A 668 -22.21 -38.04 27.46
C PHE A 668 -22.57 -38.94 28.65
N ILE A 669 -21.59 -39.26 29.51
CA ILE A 669 -21.76 -40.16 30.66
C ILE A 669 -22.34 -39.44 31.88
N MET A 670 -21.98 -38.17 32.11
CA MET A 670 -22.31 -37.41 33.34
C MET A 670 -23.80 -37.39 33.70
N ASN A 671 -24.71 -37.38 32.72
CA ASN A 671 -26.16 -37.26 32.94
C ASN A 671 -26.99 -38.43 32.38
N MET A 672 -26.37 -39.49 31.86
CA MET A 672 -27.09 -40.57 31.16
C MET A 672 -28.01 -41.40 32.07
N ASP A 673 -27.82 -41.34 33.39
CA ASP A 673 -28.66 -41.99 34.39
C ASP A 673 -29.90 -41.17 34.77
N GLN A 674 -29.96 -39.90 34.37
CA GLN A 674 -31.02 -38.95 34.71
C GLN A 674 -31.75 -38.38 33.48
N ASP A 675 -31.12 -38.42 32.31
CA ASP A 675 -31.64 -37.90 31.05
C ASP A 675 -31.77 -39.01 29.99
N GLY A 676 -33.01 -39.26 29.56
CA GLY A 676 -33.33 -40.27 28.56
C GLY A 676 -32.76 -39.96 27.18
N ASP A 677 -32.59 -38.69 26.83
CA ASP A 677 -32.02 -38.28 25.55
C ASP A 677 -30.49 -38.52 25.54
N ALA A 678 -29.81 -38.17 26.64
CA ALA A 678 -28.39 -38.48 26.83
C ALA A 678 -28.13 -40.01 26.76
N LEU A 679 -28.98 -40.82 27.42
CA LEU A 679 -28.91 -42.27 27.34
C LEU A 679 -29.13 -42.81 25.92
N ALA A 680 -30.04 -42.21 25.15
CA ALA A 680 -30.29 -42.61 23.77
C ALA A 680 -29.08 -42.35 22.86
N VAL A 681 -28.36 -41.24 23.07
CA VAL A 681 -27.11 -40.93 22.37
C VAL A 681 -26.03 -41.96 22.69
N VAL A 682 -25.80 -42.25 23.99
CA VAL A 682 -24.82 -43.26 24.43
C VAL A 682 -25.13 -44.64 23.82
N LYS A 683 -26.40 -45.08 23.85
CA LYS A 683 -26.83 -46.33 23.20
C LYS A 683 -26.51 -46.36 21.70
N SER A 684 -26.71 -45.24 21.02
CA SER A 684 -26.45 -45.13 19.58
C SER A 684 -24.95 -45.23 19.27
N ILE A 685 -24.11 -44.57 20.07
CA ILE A 685 -22.64 -44.64 19.95
C ILE A 685 -22.16 -46.09 20.13
N ILE A 686 -22.62 -46.75 21.20
CA ILE A 686 -22.27 -48.14 21.51
C ILE A 686 -22.68 -49.08 20.37
N ALA A 687 -23.91 -48.95 19.87
CA ALA A 687 -24.41 -49.80 18.79
C ALA A 687 -23.57 -49.66 17.51
N VAL A 688 -23.11 -48.44 17.18
CA VAL A 688 -22.24 -48.21 16.03
C VAL A 688 -20.85 -48.81 16.26
N ALA A 689 -20.26 -48.62 17.44
CA ALA A 689 -18.94 -49.17 17.75
C ALA A 689 -18.94 -50.70 17.70
N GLN A 690 -19.97 -51.35 18.27
CA GLN A 690 -20.16 -52.80 18.20
C GLN A 690 -20.34 -53.29 16.74
N ALA A 691 -21.09 -52.56 15.92
CA ALA A 691 -21.27 -52.91 14.51
C ALA A 691 -19.96 -52.80 13.68
N LEU A 692 -18.98 -52.06 14.18
CA LEU A 692 -17.66 -51.89 13.57
C LEU A 692 -16.57 -52.76 14.24
N ASP A 693 -16.95 -53.61 15.20
CA ASP A 693 -16.02 -54.45 15.98
C ASP A 693 -14.96 -53.64 16.74
N LEU A 694 -15.36 -52.46 17.25
CA LEU A 694 -14.51 -51.57 18.03
C LEU A 694 -14.77 -51.77 19.52
N SER A 695 -13.69 -51.84 20.33
CA SER A 695 -13.82 -51.89 21.78
C SER A 695 -14.28 -50.54 22.35
N ILE A 696 -15.06 -50.55 23.42
CA ILE A 696 -15.69 -49.35 23.98
C ILE A 696 -15.20 -49.11 25.41
N THR A 697 -14.71 -47.90 25.65
CA THR A 697 -14.38 -47.40 26.99
C THR A 697 -15.35 -46.28 27.36
N ALA A 698 -15.95 -46.37 28.54
CA ALA A 698 -16.77 -45.29 29.11
C ALA A 698 -15.92 -44.40 30.03
N GLU A 699 -15.82 -43.11 29.73
CA GLU A 699 -15.09 -42.17 30.58
C GLU A 699 -15.96 -41.40 31.56
N GLY A 700 -15.38 -41.01 32.68
CA GLY A 700 -16.07 -40.22 33.69
C GLY A 700 -17.20 -40.97 34.38
N VAL A 701 -17.08 -42.29 34.55
CA VAL A 701 -17.98 -43.09 35.38
C VAL A 701 -17.77 -42.71 36.85
N GLU A 702 -18.76 -42.05 37.44
CA GLU A 702 -18.70 -41.52 38.81
C GLU A 702 -19.71 -42.19 39.74
N THR A 703 -20.79 -42.77 39.20
CA THR A 703 -21.85 -43.39 40.00
C THR A 703 -22.00 -44.87 39.71
N VAL A 704 -22.49 -45.61 40.71
CA VAL A 704 -22.84 -47.03 40.57
C VAL A 704 -23.93 -47.25 39.51
N ALA A 705 -24.84 -46.29 39.36
CA ALA A 705 -25.89 -46.34 38.34
C ALA A 705 -25.31 -46.24 36.93
N GLN A 706 -24.40 -45.29 36.69
CA GLN A 706 -23.69 -45.15 35.41
C GLN A 706 -22.92 -46.43 35.07
N ARG A 707 -22.19 -47.00 36.04
CA ARG A 707 -21.47 -48.28 35.88
C ARG A 707 -22.42 -49.40 35.45
N GLN A 708 -23.54 -49.57 36.13
CA GLN A 708 -24.50 -50.64 35.85
C GLN A 708 -25.12 -50.47 34.45
N ILE A 709 -25.49 -49.24 34.06
CA ILE A 709 -25.99 -48.96 32.72
C ILE A 709 -24.95 -49.35 31.66
N MET A 710 -23.68 -48.99 31.83
CA MET A 710 -22.64 -49.33 30.86
C MET A 710 -22.37 -50.84 30.77
N GLN A 711 -22.46 -51.56 31.89
CA GLN A 711 -22.39 -53.04 31.91
C GLN A 711 -23.57 -53.67 31.16
N GLU A 712 -24.79 -53.17 31.38
CA GLU A 712 -26.00 -53.63 30.69
C GLU A 712 -25.96 -53.34 29.17
N LEU A 713 -25.28 -52.27 28.76
CA LEU A 713 -25.04 -51.94 27.36
C LEU A 713 -23.84 -52.67 26.74
N HIS A 714 -23.22 -53.59 27.47
CA HIS A 714 -22.06 -54.37 27.03
C HIS A 714 -20.87 -53.49 26.63
N CYS A 715 -20.58 -52.44 27.42
CA CYS A 715 -19.32 -51.71 27.35
C CYS A 715 -18.15 -52.62 27.76
N ASP A 716 -16.97 -52.47 27.15
CA ASP A 716 -15.82 -53.33 27.44
C ASP A 716 -15.03 -52.82 28.66
N TYR A 717 -14.84 -51.51 28.72
CA TYR A 717 -13.96 -50.85 29.71
C TYR A 717 -14.65 -49.68 30.40
N LEU A 718 -14.29 -49.42 31.65
CA LEU A 718 -14.83 -48.34 32.46
C LEU A 718 -13.70 -47.54 33.11
N GLN A 719 -13.78 -46.22 33.00
CA GLN A 719 -12.83 -45.27 33.58
C GLN A 719 -13.57 -44.15 34.28
N GLY A 720 -13.14 -43.79 35.50
CA GLY A 720 -13.72 -42.65 36.20
C GLY A 720 -13.46 -42.64 37.69
N TYR A 721 -13.94 -41.59 38.35
CA TYR A 721 -13.68 -41.35 39.78
C TYR A 721 -14.44 -42.31 40.70
N LEU A 722 -15.37 -43.11 40.18
CA LEU A 722 -15.94 -44.23 40.93
C LEU A 722 -14.86 -45.22 41.39
N TYR A 723 -13.81 -45.40 40.58
CA TYR A 723 -12.71 -46.34 40.87
C TYR A 723 -11.53 -45.63 41.52
N SER A 724 -11.00 -44.61 40.84
CA SER A 724 -9.91 -43.80 41.37
C SER A 724 -9.73 -42.50 40.59
N LYS A 725 -9.21 -41.49 41.28
CA LYS A 725 -8.63 -40.31 40.64
C LYS A 725 -7.26 -40.67 40.05
N PRO A 726 -6.70 -39.87 39.13
CA PRO A 726 -5.33 -40.05 38.67
C PRO A 726 -4.35 -40.09 39.85
N LEU A 727 -3.54 -41.16 39.90
CA LEU A 727 -2.62 -41.48 40.98
C LEU A 727 -1.18 -41.16 40.58
N ASN A 728 -0.35 -40.72 41.52
CA ASN A 728 1.09 -40.66 41.27
C ASN A 728 1.71 -42.09 41.28
N ALA A 729 2.98 -42.23 40.90
CA ALA A 729 3.64 -43.54 40.83
C ALA A 729 3.65 -44.33 42.16
N ASP A 730 3.76 -43.65 43.32
CA ASP A 730 3.77 -44.29 44.64
C ASP A 730 2.36 -44.78 45.04
N ASP A 731 1.35 -43.93 44.83
CA ASP A 731 -0.05 -44.27 45.11
C ASP A 731 -0.55 -45.38 44.18
N LEU A 732 -0.08 -45.39 42.94
CA LEU A 732 -0.39 -46.42 41.95
C LEU A 732 0.09 -47.81 42.39
N ARG A 733 1.31 -47.93 42.92
CA ARG A 733 1.84 -49.21 43.44
C ARG A 733 0.96 -49.76 44.58
N SER A 734 0.51 -48.86 45.44
CA SER A 734 -0.42 -49.21 46.53
C SER A 734 -1.76 -49.68 45.98
N PHE A 735 -2.30 -48.99 44.97
CA PHE A 735 -3.54 -49.35 44.30
C PHE A 735 -3.46 -50.74 43.64
N VAL A 736 -2.39 -51.04 42.90
CA VAL A 736 -2.18 -52.35 42.26
C VAL A 736 -2.17 -53.47 43.31
N THR A 737 -1.47 -53.26 44.43
CA THR A 737 -1.39 -54.25 45.50
C THR A 737 -2.78 -54.55 46.10
N MET A 738 -3.59 -53.51 46.32
CA MET A 738 -4.96 -53.66 46.85
C MET A 738 -5.92 -54.30 45.84
N ALA A 739 -5.78 -53.98 44.55
CA ALA A 739 -6.65 -54.48 43.50
C ALA A 739 -6.49 -55.99 43.22
N VAL A 740 -5.34 -56.56 43.59
CA VAL A 740 -5.03 -57.99 43.42
C VAL A 740 -5.68 -58.85 44.53
N GLU A 741 -6.14 -58.26 45.65
CA GLU A 741 -6.81 -59.00 46.72
C GLU A 741 -8.33 -59.18 46.44
N PRO A 742 -8.87 -60.42 46.47
CA PRO A 742 -10.28 -60.66 46.20
C PRO A 742 -11.20 -59.94 47.22
N GLY A 743 -12.09 -59.07 46.72
CA GLY A 743 -13.16 -58.46 47.52
C GLY A 743 -12.93 -57.02 48.00
N VAL A 744 -11.87 -56.34 47.54
CA VAL A 744 -11.65 -54.93 47.84
C VAL A 744 -12.61 -54.07 47.01
N LYS A 745 -13.54 -53.38 47.70
CA LYS A 745 -14.30 -52.29 47.10
C LYS A 745 -13.38 -51.09 46.92
N PHE A 746 -13.17 -50.66 45.68
CA PHE A 746 -12.55 -49.38 45.38
C PHE A 746 -13.50 -48.27 45.89
N GLY A 747 -12.99 -47.40 46.76
CA GLY A 747 -13.76 -46.34 47.42
C GLY A 747 -12.92 -45.09 47.60
#